data_AF-A0A1F4G885-F1
#
_entry.id   AF-A0A1F4G885-F1
#
_cell.length_a   1.000
_cell.length_b   1.000
_cell.length_c   1.000
_cell.angle_alpha   90.00
_cell.angle_beta   90.00
_cell.angle_gamma   90.00
#
_symmetry.space_group_name_H-M   'P 1'
#
loop_
_entity.id
_entity.type
_entity.pdbx_description
1 polymer ?
#
loop_
_entity_poly.entity_id
_entity_poly.type
_entity_poly.pdbx_seq_one_letter_code
_entity_poly.pdbx_strand_id
1 'polypeptide(L)'
;MKRLLSLACMLMSLACVQLAQAAIPKVWRIEPGSNASAETLKAIFYASEGDTVEFAAGTFNFPSGLIIHGKRGLTIRGAGKDKTKLSFLNSNTAEGINASHCEGITIEDLEVIDTPGNGIRIYRSKYVTLRRIKAGWSDADPVAAGYQVKPSNGFYAIYPVMVQQLLVEDTYSYGSVDAGLYVGQSSDVIVRRNEARYNVIGIELENVQRGLVEQNLATENTAGFLAYDLEGLSQYGDGNVVRNNRFINNNTKNFGAAGFVKDAPPGTGAIIAAQDNLEFYGNEIADNRTAGLLVVNYGFVNHKATDKKLDFFNEALNIHHNTFRHNGYKPPMLDINDASTTITALIWLKGGGISAHILTDGQVDKLGECGAYPVDKDGISLKLPNPGEKDRVNPRQTTLGGPNYGLSDPMPGCHFTDWKFNISYNWLLGKQGALRDDLRVCITDNQYDLSTLPYLNANVKNSDFTDLANFKLGDRNLLRHQCKLKSVPLPVLKLPYVLPGDVVTQPTQEESQQACAASPKTAVNFELAARHNCPTLEAYGLFNNEQDPRDQPRGNGMHYELTSTLFTNHASKYRFLFIPPGKAAQYRDGKTGFKTTQPAGAGTGNWYPAADVPAESLATLAFPTGTIIAKTFTFRREDAAGKLLAEDIIETRLLIKREGPEGPFWIGLPYVWEKEVSGRMVAKLTPQGREVSGRYDYLDQDPDVRDAKGQRVRYTGDVAQYSVPSAMACVVCHGSDRSGEGGAVPIGPKARFLNRLNPRLGNQNQLQYMKAQGLLTGLPTSMAAVERAPKWNVPGDSGQPAGTAADIQARARSYLEANCASCHNPGGEAANSGLFLQLSGPLTQQSGVCKKPVAAGRGAGGIQHDLVPGKPEASILLYRMASSENGVRMPTLGRTIQHAEAVTFISEWIKVMQVDDTALAQSCQ
;
A
#
# COMPACT_ATOMS: atom_id res chain seq x y z
N MET A 1 -39.77 15.15 -56.05
CA MET A 1 -39.95 15.36 -54.59
C MET A 1 -39.14 14.42 -53.68
N LYS A 2 -38.73 13.20 -54.10
CA LYS A 2 -37.87 12.31 -53.28
C LYS A 2 -36.36 12.61 -53.27
N ARG A 3 -35.87 13.57 -54.05
CA ARG A 3 -34.45 14.00 -54.06
C ARG A 3 -34.16 15.29 -53.29
N LEU A 4 -35.19 15.98 -52.78
CA LEU A 4 -35.05 17.21 -51.99
C LEU A 4 -35.10 16.97 -50.48
N LEU A 5 -35.63 15.83 -50.01
CA LEU A 5 -35.58 15.46 -48.58
C LEU A 5 -34.23 14.84 -48.15
N SER A 6 -33.46 14.29 -49.08
CA SER A 6 -32.16 13.65 -48.77
C SER A 6 -31.04 14.67 -48.52
N LEU A 7 -31.16 15.88 -49.08
CA LEU A 7 -30.15 16.93 -48.92
C LEU A 7 -30.34 17.73 -47.62
N ALA A 8 -31.58 17.86 -47.13
CA ALA A 8 -31.87 18.51 -45.85
C ALA A 8 -31.41 17.67 -44.64
N CYS A 9 -31.43 16.33 -44.74
CA CYS A 9 -30.94 15.43 -43.69
C CYS A 9 -29.40 15.35 -43.63
N MET A 10 -28.70 15.74 -44.71
CA MET A 10 -27.24 15.72 -44.78
C MET A 10 -26.60 17.07 -44.42
N LEU A 11 -27.39 18.15 -44.41
CA LEU A 11 -26.96 19.50 -44.01
C LEU A 11 -27.30 19.86 -42.56
N MET A 12 -28.15 19.08 -41.86
CA MET A 12 -28.38 19.21 -40.42
C MET A 12 -27.45 18.36 -39.54
N SER A 13 -26.63 17.48 -40.13
CA SER A 13 -25.62 16.68 -39.40
C SER A 13 -24.20 17.26 -39.45
N LEU A 14 -24.02 18.43 -40.06
CA LEU A 14 -22.73 19.16 -40.14
C LEU A 14 -22.63 20.37 -39.20
N ALA A 15 -23.57 20.53 -38.26
CA ALA A 15 -23.42 21.46 -37.15
C ALA A 15 -23.06 20.69 -35.88
N CYS A 16 -21.90 21.00 -35.30
CA CYS A 16 -21.36 20.45 -34.06
C CYS A 16 -20.62 19.10 -34.15
N VAL A 17 -19.69 18.97 -35.11
CA VAL A 17 -18.40 18.33 -34.77
C VAL A 17 -17.50 19.45 -34.28
N GLN A 18 -17.59 19.77 -32.99
CA GLN A 18 -16.47 20.44 -32.33
C GLN A 18 -15.28 19.49 -32.48
N LEU A 19 -14.35 19.83 -33.38
CA LEU A 19 -13.00 19.30 -33.30
C LEU A 19 -12.54 19.59 -31.86
N ALA A 20 -12.45 18.54 -31.04
CA ALA A 20 -11.92 18.63 -29.69
C ALA A 20 -10.46 19.06 -29.85
N GLN A 21 -10.23 20.37 -29.78
CA GLN A 21 -8.90 20.93 -29.77
C GLN A 21 -8.27 20.45 -28.46
N ALA A 22 -7.22 19.62 -28.57
CA ALA A 22 -6.51 19.10 -27.40
C ALA A 22 -6.18 20.29 -26.48
N ALA A 23 -6.74 20.26 -25.27
CA ALA A 23 -6.57 21.35 -24.32
C ALA A 23 -5.08 21.57 -24.09
N ILE A 24 -4.62 22.83 -24.22
CA ILE A 24 -3.23 23.19 -23.90
C ILE A 24 -3.03 22.89 -22.41
N PRO A 25 -2.02 22.08 -22.03
CA PRO A 25 -1.76 21.76 -20.64
C PRO A 25 -1.61 23.01 -19.78
N LYS A 26 -2.30 23.04 -18.64
CA LYS A 26 -2.30 24.19 -17.73
C LYS A 26 -1.15 24.07 -16.72
N VAL A 27 -0.54 25.21 -16.39
CA VAL A 27 0.39 25.33 -15.27
C VAL A 27 -0.32 25.96 -14.07
N TRP A 28 -0.37 25.22 -12.96
CA TRP A 28 -0.90 25.66 -11.68
C TRP A 28 0.24 26.14 -10.80
N ARG A 29 0.45 27.45 -10.73
CA ARG A 29 1.53 28.04 -9.93
C ARG A 29 1.14 28.15 -8.47
N ILE A 30 2.02 27.68 -7.59
CA ILE A 30 1.87 27.70 -6.14
C ILE A 30 2.98 28.56 -5.54
N GLU A 31 2.59 29.62 -4.84
CA GLU A 31 3.49 30.52 -4.13
C GLU A 31 3.62 30.12 -2.66
N PRO A 32 4.78 30.34 -2.01
CA PRO A 32 4.94 30.06 -0.59
C PRO A 32 4.01 30.96 0.23
N GLY A 33 3.30 30.36 1.19
CA GLY A 33 2.36 31.09 2.05
C GLY A 33 1.44 30.16 2.84
N SER A 34 0.62 30.74 3.72
CA SER A 34 -0.30 29.99 4.58
C SER A 34 -1.35 29.18 3.81
N ASN A 35 -1.66 29.58 2.57
CA ASN A 35 -2.65 28.93 1.72
C ASN A 35 -2.05 27.88 0.78
N ALA A 36 -0.73 27.75 0.70
CA ALA A 36 -0.08 26.93 -0.32
C ALA A 36 -0.51 25.46 -0.26
N SER A 37 -0.74 24.91 0.93
CA SER A 37 -1.29 23.57 1.11
C SER A 37 -2.68 23.41 0.49
N ALA A 38 -3.59 24.34 0.78
CA ALA A 38 -4.95 24.33 0.25
C ALA A 38 -4.98 24.53 -1.27
N GLU A 39 -4.14 25.43 -1.79
CA GLU A 39 -4.00 25.71 -3.22
C GLU A 39 -3.43 24.52 -3.98
N THR A 40 -2.41 23.86 -3.43
CA THR A 40 -1.80 22.65 -4.00
C THR A 40 -2.81 21.52 -4.12
N LEU A 41 -3.54 21.21 -3.05
CA LEU A 41 -4.52 20.11 -3.06
C LEU A 41 -5.69 20.39 -4.02
N LYS A 42 -6.12 21.65 -4.14
CA LYS A 42 -7.09 22.06 -5.16
C LYS A 42 -6.52 21.91 -6.57
N ALA A 43 -5.29 22.38 -6.80
CA ALA A 43 -4.63 22.26 -8.09
C ALA A 43 -4.53 20.79 -8.52
N ILE A 44 -4.06 19.90 -7.65
CA ILE A 44 -4.01 18.45 -7.93
C ILE A 44 -5.42 17.91 -8.22
N PHE A 45 -6.44 18.26 -7.43
CA PHE A 45 -7.80 17.79 -7.65
C PHE A 45 -8.33 18.18 -9.03
N TYR A 46 -8.17 19.45 -9.42
CA TYR A 46 -8.68 19.99 -10.68
C TYR A 46 -7.74 19.81 -11.89
N ALA A 47 -6.50 19.36 -11.66
CA ALA A 47 -5.55 19.15 -12.75
C ALA A 47 -6.07 18.11 -13.75
N SER A 48 -5.99 18.48 -15.02
CA SER A 48 -6.31 17.63 -16.18
C SER A 48 -5.07 16.88 -16.66
N GLU A 49 -5.23 15.99 -17.63
CA GLU A 49 -4.10 15.23 -18.16
C GLU A 49 -3.05 16.14 -18.81
N GLY A 50 -1.77 15.94 -18.45
CA GLY A 50 -0.65 16.76 -18.95
C GLY A 50 -0.39 18.04 -18.14
N ASP A 51 -1.29 18.45 -17.24
CA ASP A 51 -1.10 19.64 -16.42
C ASP A 51 0.17 19.56 -15.55
N THR A 52 0.67 20.73 -15.16
CA THR A 52 1.79 20.87 -14.23
C THR A 52 1.36 21.64 -12.98
N VAL A 53 1.66 21.11 -11.79
CA VAL A 53 1.63 21.88 -10.53
C VAL A 53 3.05 22.34 -10.24
N GLU A 54 3.27 23.66 -10.35
CA GLU A 54 4.59 24.30 -10.32
C GLU A 54 4.74 25.12 -9.03
N PHE A 55 5.71 24.78 -8.21
CA PHE A 55 6.06 25.51 -7.00
C PHE A 55 7.16 26.53 -7.28
N ALA A 56 6.96 27.76 -6.81
CA ALA A 56 8.00 28.77 -6.80
C ALA A 56 9.17 28.39 -5.87
N ALA A 57 10.27 29.13 -5.95
CA ALA A 57 11.36 29.02 -4.98
C ALA A 57 10.86 29.48 -3.60
N GLY A 58 11.22 28.74 -2.55
CA GLY A 58 10.78 29.02 -1.18
C GLY A 58 10.55 27.76 -0.36
N THR A 59 10.14 27.97 0.90
CA THR A 59 9.75 26.89 1.81
C THR A 59 8.23 26.88 1.98
N PHE A 60 7.65 25.69 1.84
CA PHE A 60 6.23 25.42 1.93
C PHE A 60 5.99 24.51 3.12
N ASN A 61 5.19 24.97 4.08
CA ASN A 61 4.84 24.18 5.27
C ASN A 61 3.51 23.47 5.02
N PHE A 62 3.54 22.15 4.98
CA PHE A 62 2.36 21.32 4.77
C PHE A 62 1.91 20.65 6.08
N PRO A 63 0.69 20.95 6.57
CA PRO A 63 0.12 20.29 7.75
C PRO A 63 -0.41 18.87 7.46
N SER A 64 -0.41 18.46 6.19
CA SER A 64 -0.83 17.14 5.72
C SER A 64 -0.16 16.80 4.40
N GLY A 65 -0.06 15.51 4.12
CA GLY A 65 0.55 14.96 2.90
C GLY A 65 -0.21 15.31 1.62
N LEU A 66 0.54 15.40 0.53
CA LEU A 66 0.03 15.62 -0.82
C LEU A 66 -0.37 14.29 -1.44
N ILE A 67 -1.69 14.06 -1.53
CA ILE A 67 -2.25 12.84 -2.11
C ILE A 67 -2.58 13.08 -3.57
N ILE A 68 -1.99 12.25 -4.43
CA ILE A 68 -2.21 12.22 -5.87
C ILE A 68 -2.73 10.82 -6.19
N HIS A 69 -3.87 10.71 -6.86
CA HIS A 69 -4.46 9.41 -7.17
C HIS A 69 -5.15 9.40 -8.51
N GLY A 70 -4.93 8.34 -9.29
CA GLY A 70 -5.66 8.15 -10.56
C GLY A 70 -5.39 9.25 -11.58
N LYS A 71 -4.27 9.98 -11.45
CA LYS A 71 -3.90 11.06 -12.36
C LYS A 71 -3.04 10.52 -13.49
N ARG A 72 -3.25 11.09 -14.69
CA ARG A 72 -2.52 10.74 -15.90
C ARG A 72 -1.71 11.94 -16.41
N GLY A 73 -0.42 11.74 -16.68
CA GLY A 73 0.46 12.76 -17.25
C GLY A 73 0.70 14.00 -16.36
N LEU A 74 0.40 13.93 -15.06
CA LEU A 74 0.57 15.07 -14.15
C LEU A 74 2.04 15.26 -13.79
N THR A 75 2.52 16.51 -13.89
CA THR A 75 3.86 16.89 -13.44
C THR A 75 3.78 17.72 -12.15
N ILE A 76 4.58 17.35 -11.14
CA ILE A 76 4.83 18.13 -9.93
C ILE A 76 6.27 18.67 -10.03
N ARG A 77 6.42 19.99 -10.10
CA ARG A 77 7.72 20.63 -10.37
C ARG A 77 8.02 21.73 -9.36
N GLY A 78 9.26 21.82 -8.88
CA GLY A 78 9.77 23.00 -8.18
C GLY A 78 10.74 23.82 -9.02
N ALA A 79 11.26 24.90 -8.44
CA ALA A 79 12.26 25.78 -9.08
C ALA A 79 13.70 25.21 -9.06
N GLY A 80 13.89 24.05 -8.43
CA GLY A 80 15.17 23.36 -8.22
C GLY A 80 15.19 22.65 -6.87
N LYS A 81 15.87 21.49 -6.77
CA LYS A 81 15.92 20.69 -5.54
C LYS A 81 16.47 21.42 -4.31
N ASP A 82 17.30 22.44 -4.52
CA ASP A 82 17.86 23.28 -3.46
C ASP A 82 17.17 24.64 -3.33
N LYS A 83 16.07 24.86 -4.07
CA LYS A 83 15.33 26.13 -4.14
C LYS A 83 13.88 26.04 -3.68
N THR A 84 13.23 24.90 -3.92
CA THR A 84 11.86 24.64 -3.51
C THR A 84 11.86 23.55 -2.44
N LYS A 85 11.43 23.89 -1.22
CA LYS A 85 11.40 22.99 -0.07
C LYS A 85 9.98 22.75 0.41
N LEU A 86 9.51 21.51 0.38
CA LEU A 86 8.23 21.08 0.93
C LEU A 86 8.49 20.43 2.30
N SER A 87 8.19 21.15 3.38
CA SER A 87 8.38 20.69 4.76
C SER A 87 7.09 20.11 5.33
N PHE A 88 7.20 18.92 5.93
CA PHE A 88 6.11 18.17 6.57
C PHE A 88 6.31 18.02 8.07
N LEU A 89 7.16 18.86 8.69
CA LEU A 89 7.54 18.78 10.10
C LEU A 89 6.33 18.68 11.06
N ASN A 90 5.22 19.35 10.73
CA ASN A 90 3.99 19.36 11.52
C ASN A 90 2.86 18.57 10.86
N SER A 91 3.18 17.65 9.94
CA SER A 91 2.18 16.90 9.19
C SER A 91 1.43 15.91 10.07
N ASN A 92 0.11 15.86 9.88
CA ASN A 92 -0.77 14.89 10.52
C ASN A 92 -0.88 13.55 9.75
N THR A 93 -0.21 13.42 8.60
CA THR A 93 -0.15 12.20 7.79
C THR A 93 1.24 11.58 7.85
N ALA A 94 1.32 10.26 7.61
CA ALA A 94 2.60 9.58 7.51
C ALA A 94 3.42 10.08 6.31
N GLU A 95 2.82 10.09 5.13
CA GLU A 95 3.54 10.39 3.90
C GLU A 95 3.59 11.88 3.59
N GLY A 96 4.70 12.35 3.01
CA GLY A 96 4.84 13.68 2.43
C GLY A 96 4.12 13.80 1.10
N ILE A 97 4.60 13.09 0.08
CA ILE A 97 3.90 12.92 -1.21
C ILE A 97 3.47 11.45 -1.32
N ASN A 98 2.19 11.20 -1.61
CA ASN A 98 1.66 9.86 -1.87
C ASN A 98 0.94 9.86 -3.22
N ALA A 99 1.60 9.32 -4.25
CA ALA A 99 1.01 9.13 -5.57
C ALA A 99 0.64 7.66 -5.79
N SER A 100 -0.65 7.35 -5.94
CA SER A 100 -1.11 5.98 -6.19
C SER A 100 -1.99 5.85 -7.44
N HIS A 101 -1.92 4.69 -8.11
CA HIS A 101 -2.73 4.38 -9.30
C HIS A 101 -2.61 5.42 -10.42
N CYS A 102 -1.43 6.00 -10.57
CA CYS A 102 -1.20 7.03 -11.57
C CYS A 102 -0.47 6.47 -12.80
N GLU A 103 -0.63 7.14 -13.94
CA GLU A 103 0.17 6.86 -15.13
C GLU A 103 0.88 8.12 -15.61
N GLY A 104 2.18 8.03 -15.92
CA GLY A 104 2.90 9.17 -16.49
C GLY A 104 3.20 10.29 -15.50
N ILE A 105 3.35 9.98 -14.21
CA ILE A 105 3.68 11.00 -13.19
C ILE A 105 5.15 11.37 -13.28
N THR A 106 5.39 12.67 -13.27
CA THR A 106 6.74 13.23 -13.09
C THR A 106 6.78 14.06 -11.81
N ILE A 107 7.76 13.79 -10.95
CA ILE A 107 8.10 14.66 -9.81
C ILE A 107 9.54 15.14 -10.03
N GLU A 108 9.75 16.46 -10.04
CA GLU A 108 11.07 17.02 -10.29
C GLU A 108 11.37 18.34 -9.59
N ASP A 109 12.66 18.61 -9.40
CA ASP A 109 13.19 19.93 -9.03
C ASP A 109 12.70 20.48 -7.68
N LEU A 110 12.60 19.63 -6.65
CA LEU A 110 12.14 20.01 -5.31
C LEU A 110 12.80 19.18 -4.20
N GLU A 111 12.71 19.68 -2.96
CA GLU A 111 13.04 18.98 -1.73
C GLU A 111 11.77 18.57 -0.96
N VAL A 112 11.73 17.35 -0.45
CA VAL A 112 10.71 16.85 0.50
C VAL A 112 11.39 16.52 1.82
N ILE A 113 10.95 17.15 2.91
CA ILE A 113 11.64 17.02 4.20
C ILE A 113 10.71 16.80 5.38
N ASP A 114 11.22 16.15 6.42
CA ASP A 114 10.64 16.08 7.77
C ASP A 114 9.26 15.39 7.81
N THR A 115 9.07 14.33 7.04
CA THR A 115 7.82 13.54 7.06
C THR A 115 7.76 12.64 8.30
N PRO A 116 6.59 12.47 8.95
CA PRO A 116 6.43 11.51 10.05
C PRO A 116 6.63 10.04 9.65
N GLY A 117 6.38 9.73 8.38
CA GLY A 117 6.58 8.45 7.71
C GLY A 117 7.45 8.64 6.47
N ASN A 118 7.03 8.17 5.29
CA ASN A 118 7.85 8.21 4.08
C ASN A 118 7.84 9.59 3.40
N GLY A 119 8.94 9.93 2.74
CA GLY A 119 9.09 11.17 1.99
C GLY A 119 8.17 11.18 0.77
N ILE A 120 8.50 10.36 -0.23
CA ILE A 120 7.79 10.26 -1.51
C ILE A 120 7.39 8.82 -1.77
N ARG A 121 6.13 8.48 -1.52
CA ARG A 121 5.54 7.17 -1.85
C ARG A 121 4.93 7.20 -3.24
N ILE A 122 5.38 6.30 -4.10
CA ILE A 122 4.71 5.99 -5.37
C ILE A 122 4.20 4.55 -5.31
N TYR A 123 2.90 4.36 -5.50
CA TYR A 123 2.28 3.05 -5.34
C TYR A 123 1.44 2.67 -6.56
N ARG A 124 1.52 1.42 -7.01
CA ARG A 124 0.62 0.88 -8.05
C ARG A 124 0.51 1.74 -9.31
N SER A 125 1.63 2.28 -9.75
CA SER A 125 1.67 3.29 -10.80
C SER A 125 2.52 2.83 -11.99
N LYS A 126 2.35 3.49 -13.14
CA LYS A 126 3.09 3.17 -14.37
C LYS A 126 3.72 4.41 -14.99
N TYR A 127 4.84 4.23 -15.67
CA TYR A 127 5.53 5.31 -16.39
C TYR A 127 5.88 6.46 -15.46
N VAL A 128 6.66 6.18 -14.42
CA VAL A 128 6.96 7.15 -13.36
C VAL A 128 8.37 7.69 -13.54
N THR A 129 8.51 9.01 -13.39
CA THR A 129 9.79 9.70 -13.37
C THR A 129 9.95 10.48 -12.07
N LEU A 130 11.01 10.17 -11.32
CA LEU A 130 11.50 10.94 -10.17
C LEU A 130 12.87 11.48 -10.53
N ARG A 131 13.02 12.80 -10.65
CA ARG A 131 14.31 13.36 -11.08
C ARG A 131 14.70 14.65 -10.38
N ARG A 132 15.98 14.82 -10.08
CA ARG A 132 16.50 16.03 -9.42
C ARG A 132 15.67 16.37 -8.17
N ILE A 133 15.56 15.40 -7.26
CA ILE A 133 14.83 15.52 -6.00
C ILE A 133 15.81 15.43 -4.84
N LYS A 134 15.58 16.19 -3.78
CA LYS A 134 16.19 15.98 -2.46
C LYS A 134 15.14 15.46 -1.49
N ALA A 135 15.41 14.40 -0.72
CA ALA A 135 14.46 13.87 0.25
C ALA A 135 15.14 13.39 1.53
N GLY A 136 14.61 13.74 2.70
CA GLY A 136 15.19 13.30 3.97
C GLY A 136 14.64 13.99 5.22
N TRP A 137 15.44 14.04 6.27
CA TRP A 137 15.09 14.65 7.56
C TRP A 137 16.14 15.67 7.96
N SER A 138 15.70 16.87 8.32
CA SER A 138 16.58 18.02 8.57
C SER A 138 17.57 17.81 9.71
N ASP A 139 17.23 16.96 10.69
CA ASP A 139 18.12 16.61 11.80
C ASP A 139 19.24 15.62 11.43
N ALA A 140 19.11 14.99 10.26
CA ALA A 140 20.09 14.15 9.63
C ALA A 140 20.83 14.87 8.47
N ASP A 141 20.69 16.20 8.35
CA ASP A 141 21.52 16.96 7.42
C ASP A 141 22.93 17.16 8.05
N PRO A 142 24.01 16.64 7.43
CA PRO A 142 25.37 16.77 7.96
C PRO A 142 25.86 18.22 8.07
N VAL A 143 25.21 19.17 7.38
CA VAL A 143 25.51 20.60 7.45
C VAL A 143 24.86 21.25 8.69
N ALA A 144 23.90 20.58 9.33
CA ALA A 144 23.25 21.07 10.53
C ALA A 144 24.16 20.92 11.77
N ALA A 145 24.20 21.96 12.61
CA ALA A 145 24.88 21.89 13.90
C ALA A 145 24.23 20.82 14.78
N GLY A 146 25.00 19.82 15.21
CA GLY A 146 24.50 18.71 16.04
C GLY A 146 23.88 17.54 15.26
N TYR A 147 24.19 17.40 13.97
CA TYR A 147 23.83 16.27 13.11
C TYR A 147 23.91 14.91 13.83
N GLN A 148 22.78 14.18 13.87
CA GLN A 148 22.70 12.78 14.30
C GLN A 148 21.55 12.08 13.57
N VAL A 149 21.83 10.89 13.02
CA VAL A 149 20.78 9.96 12.58
C VAL A 149 19.93 9.52 13.78
N LYS A 150 18.60 9.50 13.61
CA LYS A 150 17.66 9.16 14.70
C LYS A 150 16.73 8.01 14.32
N PRO A 151 16.52 7.03 15.23
CA PRO A 151 15.50 5.98 15.04
C PRO A 151 14.06 6.49 14.96
N SER A 152 13.81 7.77 15.27
CA SER A 152 12.49 8.42 15.18
C SER A 152 12.13 8.91 13.78
N ASN A 153 13.10 8.94 12.85
CA ASN A 153 12.87 9.39 11.48
C ASN A 153 12.02 8.37 10.70
N GLY A 154 11.54 8.78 9.52
CA GLY A 154 10.75 7.92 8.66
C GLY A 154 11.58 6.84 7.95
N PHE A 155 10.87 5.87 7.36
CA PHE A 155 11.46 4.64 6.83
C PHE A 155 12.13 4.85 5.48
N TYR A 156 11.42 5.49 4.55
CA TYR A 156 11.89 5.66 3.19
C TYR A 156 11.80 7.12 2.75
N ALA A 157 12.91 7.71 2.32
CA ALA A 157 12.87 9.06 1.74
C ALA A 157 12.25 9.02 0.33
N ILE A 158 12.63 8.05 -0.51
CA ILE A 158 12.04 7.77 -1.82
C ILE A 158 11.54 6.31 -1.83
N TYR A 159 10.23 6.12 -2.04
CA TYR A 159 9.53 4.84 -1.83
C TYR A 159 8.57 4.45 -2.97
N PRO A 160 9.07 4.17 -4.19
CA PRO A 160 8.31 3.45 -5.21
C PRO A 160 8.13 1.97 -4.86
N VAL A 161 6.87 1.53 -4.85
CA VAL A 161 6.48 0.12 -4.66
C VAL A 161 5.35 -0.27 -5.60
N MET A 162 5.44 -1.44 -6.25
CA MET A 162 4.52 -1.82 -7.32
C MET A 162 4.47 -0.77 -8.43
N VAL A 163 5.64 -0.42 -8.97
CA VAL A 163 5.76 0.52 -10.08
C VAL A 163 6.29 -0.20 -11.31
N GLN A 164 5.69 0.10 -12.47
CA GLN A 164 6.20 -0.34 -13.77
C GLN A 164 6.79 0.84 -14.52
N GLN A 165 7.90 0.62 -15.22
CA GLN A 165 8.53 1.63 -16.07
C GLN A 165 8.94 2.85 -15.23
N LEU A 166 9.87 2.62 -14.30
CA LEU A 166 10.31 3.59 -13.29
C LEU A 166 11.69 4.15 -13.63
N LEU A 167 11.81 5.47 -13.65
CA LEU A 167 13.08 6.19 -13.69
C LEU A 167 13.28 6.98 -12.40
N VAL A 168 14.38 6.74 -11.69
CA VAL A 168 14.86 7.56 -10.57
C VAL A 168 16.27 8.06 -10.88
N GLU A 169 16.43 9.38 -11.06
CA GLU A 169 17.71 9.96 -11.44
C GLU A 169 18.08 11.29 -10.80
N ASP A 170 19.38 11.51 -10.61
CA ASP A 170 19.94 12.79 -10.13
C ASP A 170 19.39 13.23 -8.76
N THR A 171 18.94 12.26 -7.94
CA THR A 171 18.33 12.49 -6.62
C THR A 171 19.33 12.40 -5.47
N TYR A 172 18.99 13.01 -4.33
CA TYR A 172 19.75 12.94 -3.08
C TYR A 172 18.84 12.49 -1.93
N SER A 173 19.16 11.39 -1.26
CA SER A 173 18.37 10.84 -0.14
C SER A 173 19.19 10.68 1.13
N TYR A 174 18.60 11.02 2.29
CA TYR A 174 19.32 11.00 3.56
C TYR A 174 18.45 10.84 4.81
N GLY A 175 19.04 10.27 5.88
CA GLY A 175 18.45 10.23 7.21
C GLY A 175 17.38 9.17 7.46
N SER A 176 17.21 8.22 6.53
CA SER A 176 16.18 7.18 6.59
C SER A 176 16.53 6.06 7.57
N VAL A 177 15.55 5.64 8.39
CA VAL A 177 15.73 4.51 9.34
C VAL A 177 15.63 3.14 8.66
N ASP A 178 15.35 3.12 7.36
CA ASP A 178 15.38 1.93 6.53
C ASP A 178 16.23 2.27 5.29
N ALA A 179 15.64 2.47 4.11
CA ALA A 179 16.36 2.83 2.89
C ALA A 179 16.19 4.30 2.48
N GLY A 180 17.29 4.96 2.10
CA GLY A 180 17.23 6.31 1.53
C GLY A 180 16.49 6.32 0.18
N LEU A 181 16.86 5.38 -0.71
CA LEU A 181 16.17 5.13 -1.97
C LEU A 181 15.77 3.66 -2.02
N TYR A 182 14.47 3.40 -1.89
CA TYR A 182 13.90 2.06 -1.94
C TYR A 182 13.19 1.84 -3.28
N VAL A 183 13.29 0.65 -3.86
CA VAL A 183 12.40 0.19 -4.92
C VAL A 183 11.92 -1.22 -4.60
N GLY A 184 10.61 -1.39 -4.46
CA GLY A 184 10.01 -2.67 -4.05
C GLY A 184 8.99 -3.20 -5.04
N GLN A 185 8.96 -4.52 -5.25
CA GLN A 185 7.89 -5.22 -5.99
C GLN A 185 7.60 -4.57 -7.35
N SER A 186 8.64 -4.08 -8.02
CA SER A 186 8.56 -3.22 -9.20
C SER A 186 9.23 -3.88 -10.39
N SER A 187 8.91 -3.41 -11.59
CA SER A 187 9.38 -4.01 -12.84
C SER A 187 9.80 -2.95 -13.86
N ASP A 188 10.88 -3.22 -14.60
CA ASP A 188 11.47 -2.29 -15.57
C ASP A 188 11.86 -0.97 -14.89
N VAL A 189 12.99 -1.01 -14.19
CA VAL A 189 13.44 0.06 -13.28
C VAL A 189 14.82 0.55 -13.68
N ILE A 190 15.03 1.87 -13.71
CA ILE A 190 16.35 2.49 -13.79
C ILE A 190 16.55 3.43 -12.59
N VAL A 191 17.58 3.16 -11.80
CA VAL A 191 18.06 3.99 -10.69
C VAL A 191 19.48 4.46 -11.05
N ARG A 192 19.64 5.72 -11.45
CA ARG A 192 20.94 6.23 -11.91
C ARG A 192 21.35 7.60 -11.40
N ARG A 193 22.67 7.80 -11.22
CA ARG A 193 23.24 9.10 -10.81
C ARG A 193 22.63 9.68 -9.53
N ASN A 194 22.22 8.81 -8.62
CA ASN A 194 21.69 9.21 -7.32
C ASN A 194 22.77 9.17 -6.25
N GLU A 195 22.53 9.92 -5.19
CA GLU A 195 23.39 9.96 -4.02
C GLU A 195 22.57 9.66 -2.76
N ALA A 196 22.99 8.63 -2.01
CA ALA A 196 22.31 8.19 -0.79
C ALA A 196 23.30 8.23 0.39
N ARG A 197 22.99 9.01 1.42
CA ARG A 197 23.86 9.19 2.59
C ARG A 197 23.14 9.08 3.92
N TYR A 198 23.83 8.58 4.94
CA TYR A 198 23.34 8.59 6.32
C TYR A 198 21.99 7.90 6.51
N ASN A 199 21.74 6.86 5.73
CA ASN A 199 20.60 5.96 5.87
C ASN A 199 21.06 4.66 6.53
N VAL A 200 20.13 3.78 6.91
CA VAL A 200 20.52 2.39 7.22
C VAL A 200 20.97 1.72 5.92
N ILE A 201 20.09 1.62 4.93
CA ILE A 201 20.43 1.20 3.58
C ILE A 201 20.49 2.42 2.66
N GLY A 202 21.57 2.58 1.89
CA GLY A 202 21.65 3.64 0.89
C GLY A 202 20.61 3.44 -0.21
N ILE A 203 20.76 2.36 -0.98
CA ILE A 203 19.87 1.98 -2.08
C ILE A 203 19.38 0.54 -1.88
N GLU A 204 18.07 0.33 -1.98
CA GLU A 204 17.44 -0.98 -1.77
C GLU A 204 16.60 -1.42 -2.97
N LEU A 205 16.76 -2.69 -3.38
CA LEU A 205 15.87 -3.39 -4.30
C LEU A 205 15.22 -4.58 -3.57
N GLU A 206 13.90 -4.51 -3.34
CA GLU A 206 13.10 -5.60 -2.76
C GLU A 206 12.25 -6.23 -3.86
N ASN A 207 12.44 -7.52 -4.17
CA ASN A 207 11.59 -8.25 -5.11
C ASN A 207 11.45 -7.55 -6.48
N VAL A 208 12.53 -6.98 -7.02
CA VAL A 208 12.51 -6.20 -8.28
C VAL A 208 12.85 -7.07 -9.48
N GLN A 209 12.11 -6.93 -10.58
CA GLN A 209 12.44 -7.58 -11.86
C GLN A 209 12.94 -6.57 -12.89
N ARG A 210 14.00 -6.91 -13.63
CA ARG A 210 14.57 -6.06 -14.69
C ARG A 210 14.95 -4.67 -14.18
N GLY A 211 15.68 -4.62 -13.06
CA GLY A 211 16.22 -3.39 -12.49
C GLY A 211 17.64 -3.08 -12.98
N LEU A 212 17.93 -1.81 -13.24
CA LEU A 212 19.27 -1.28 -13.50
C LEU A 212 19.63 -0.24 -12.44
N VAL A 213 20.68 -0.51 -11.66
CA VAL A 213 21.25 0.41 -10.69
C VAL A 213 22.63 0.83 -11.20
N GLU A 214 22.79 2.07 -11.65
CA GLU A 214 24.06 2.53 -12.22
C GLU A 214 24.52 3.92 -11.85
N GLN A 215 25.83 4.12 -11.76
CA GLN A 215 26.44 5.45 -11.55
C GLN A 215 25.97 6.14 -10.26
N ASN A 216 25.52 5.38 -9.26
CA ASN A 216 25.09 5.94 -7.98
C ASN A 216 26.25 6.01 -6.99
N LEU A 217 26.14 6.91 -6.01
CA LEU A 217 27.00 7.00 -4.85
C LEU A 217 26.19 6.66 -3.59
N ALA A 218 26.49 5.54 -2.94
CA ALA A 218 26.00 5.27 -1.60
C ALA A 218 27.18 5.34 -0.63
N THR A 219 27.16 6.34 0.25
CA THR A 219 28.25 6.60 1.19
C THR A 219 27.74 7.01 2.55
N GLU A 220 28.50 6.69 3.61
CA GLU A 220 28.15 7.06 4.98
C GLU A 220 26.79 6.49 5.46
N ASN A 221 26.34 5.38 4.86
CA ASN A 221 25.18 4.61 5.35
C ASN A 221 25.63 3.51 6.32
N THR A 222 24.69 2.72 6.86
CA THR A 222 25.03 1.47 7.57
C THR A 222 25.50 0.42 6.57
N ALA A 223 24.72 0.23 5.50
CA ALA A 223 25.11 -0.52 4.30
C ALA A 223 24.81 0.29 3.03
N GLY A 224 25.68 0.21 2.03
CA GLY A 224 25.54 1.01 0.81
C GLY A 224 24.40 0.54 -0.09
N PHE A 225 24.29 -0.76 -0.30
CA PHE A 225 23.31 -1.37 -1.20
C PHE A 225 22.75 -2.69 -0.64
N LEU A 226 21.47 -2.93 -0.89
CA LEU A 226 20.79 -4.19 -0.56
C LEU A 226 19.88 -4.62 -1.72
N ALA A 227 20.03 -5.86 -2.20
CA ALA A 227 19.08 -6.50 -3.10
C ALA A 227 18.60 -7.82 -2.50
N TYR A 228 17.30 -8.00 -2.34
CA TYR A 228 16.76 -9.19 -1.72
C TYR A 228 15.29 -9.46 -2.03
N ASP A 229 14.89 -10.71 -1.80
CA ASP A 229 13.50 -11.14 -1.87
C ASP A 229 12.93 -11.42 -0.48
N LEU A 230 11.69 -10.99 -0.25
CA LEU A 230 10.90 -11.27 0.94
C LEU A 230 9.72 -12.21 0.65
N GLU A 231 9.32 -12.94 1.69
CA GLU A 231 8.20 -13.88 1.65
C GLU A 231 6.82 -13.21 1.60
N GLY A 232 5.85 -13.88 0.96
CA GLY A 232 4.44 -13.51 0.97
C GLY A 232 4.07 -12.29 0.13
N LEU A 233 4.94 -11.89 -0.81
CA LEU A 233 4.79 -10.69 -1.63
C LEU A 233 4.28 -10.95 -3.05
N SER A 234 4.10 -9.88 -3.80
CA SER A 234 3.39 -9.90 -5.09
C SER A 234 4.19 -10.45 -6.27
N GLN A 235 5.52 -10.40 -6.18
CA GLN A 235 6.50 -10.89 -7.15
C GLN A 235 7.82 -11.20 -6.42
N TYR A 236 8.77 -11.82 -7.11
CA TYR A 236 10.14 -12.11 -6.66
C TYR A 236 11.15 -11.55 -7.67
N GLY A 237 12.39 -11.36 -7.27
CA GLY A 237 13.42 -10.72 -8.09
C GLY A 237 13.93 -11.61 -9.23
N ASP A 238 14.17 -11.01 -10.40
CA ASP A 238 14.80 -11.68 -11.56
C ASP A 238 15.39 -10.65 -12.53
N GLY A 239 16.62 -10.88 -12.98
CA GLY A 239 17.21 -10.12 -14.09
C GLY A 239 17.64 -8.71 -13.73
N ASN A 240 18.35 -8.54 -12.61
CA ASN A 240 18.81 -7.24 -12.14
C ASN A 240 20.27 -6.96 -12.53
N VAL A 241 20.62 -5.70 -12.79
CA VAL A 241 21.98 -5.25 -13.12
C VAL A 241 22.40 -4.13 -12.18
N VAL A 242 23.55 -4.29 -11.53
CA VAL A 242 24.15 -3.32 -10.63
C VAL A 242 25.54 -2.99 -11.14
N ARG A 243 25.71 -1.81 -11.75
CA ARG A 243 26.97 -1.47 -12.42
C ARG A 243 27.50 -0.06 -12.19
N ASN A 244 28.82 0.09 -12.20
CA ASN A 244 29.46 1.40 -12.16
C ASN A 244 29.02 2.28 -10.97
N ASN A 245 28.62 1.67 -9.86
CA ASN A 245 28.25 2.37 -8.64
C ASN A 245 29.45 2.50 -7.71
N ARG A 246 29.35 3.40 -6.74
CA ARG A 246 30.34 3.64 -5.69
C ARG A 246 29.69 3.37 -4.34
N PHE A 247 30.09 2.29 -3.69
CA PHE A 247 29.62 1.88 -2.36
C PHE A 247 30.77 2.06 -1.36
N ILE A 248 30.90 3.28 -0.84
CA ILE A 248 32.12 3.74 -0.17
C ILE A 248 31.84 4.23 1.25
N ASN A 249 32.67 3.87 2.22
CA ASN A 249 32.60 4.40 3.59
C ASN A 249 31.20 4.25 4.25
N ASN A 250 30.51 3.14 4.01
CA ASN A 250 29.21 2.86 4.64
C ASN A 250 29.45 2.27 6.03
N ASN A 251 29.78 3.14 6.99
CA ASN A 251 30.23 2.79 8.33
C ASN A 251 29.36 3.37 9.46
N THR A 252 28.22 3.98 9.12
CA THR A 252 27.28 4.53 10.11
C THR A 252 26.74 3.39 10.97
N LYS A 253 26.58 3.64 12.28
CA LYS A 253 26.02 2.65 13.19
C LYS A 253 24.59 2.32 12.74
N ASN A 254 24.18 1.05 12.77
CA ASN A 254 22.81 0.68 12.45
C ASN A 254 21.82 1.34 13.45
N PHE A 255 20.82 2.04 12.92
CA PHE A 255 19.73 2.69 13.65
C PHE A 255 18.35 2.26 13.12
N GLY A 256 18.31 1.11 12.46
CA GLY A 256 17.12 0.53 11.86
C GLY A 256 16.08 0.12 12.88
N ALA A 257 14.82 0.31 12.52
CA ALA A 257 13.71 0.14 13.45
C ALA A 257 13.02 -1.23 13.38
N ALA A 258 13.11 -1.95 12.24
CA ALA A 258 12.46 -3.24 12.04
C ALA A 258 13.08 -4.05 10.89
N GLY A 259 12.58 -5.28 10.67
CA GLY A 259 12.91 -6.10 9.50
C GLY A 259 14.36 -6.60 9.49
N PHE A 260 14.81 -7.10 8.32
CA PHE A 260 16.21 -7.51 8.10
C PHE A 260 17.18 -6.33 8.16
N VAL A 261 16.71 -5.14 7.80
CA VAL A 261 17.53 -3.93 7.75
C VAL A 261 18.06 -3.52 9.14
N LYS A 262 17.30 -3.78 10.23
CA LYS A 262 17.81 -3.61 11.61
C LYS A 262 18.99 -4.53 11.93
N ASP A 263 19.10 -5.66 11.22
CA ASP A 263 20.11 -6.70 11.42
C ASP A 263 21.28 -6.57 10.43
N ALA A 264 21.22 -5.61 9.50
CA ALA A 264 22.28 -5.34 8.55
C ALA A 264 23.58 -4.90 9.28
N PRO A 265 24.73 -5.57 9.06
CA PRO A 265 25.95 -5.19 9.74
C PRO A 265 26.43 -3.81 9.28
N PRO A 266 26.67 -2.86 10.22
CA PRO A 266 27.29 -1.58 9.87
C PRO A 266 28.67 -1.84 9.27
N GLY A 267 29.10 -1.07 8.27
CA GLY A 267 30.39 -1.31 7.62
C GLY A 267 30.29 -2.16 6.35
N THR A 268 29.13 -2.26 5.71
CA THR A 268 28.93 -3.15 4.57
C THR A 268 28.77 -2.38 3.27
N GLY A 269 29.54 -2.70 2.23
CA GLY A 269 29.41 -2.07 0.93
C GLY A 269 28.09 -2.43 0.25
N ALA A 270 27.85 -3.72 0.02
CA ALA A 270 26.66 -4.26 -0.62
C ALA A 270 26.24 -5.61 -0.01
N ILE A 271 24.94 -5.90 -0.05
CA ILE A 271 24.32 -7.17 0.37
C ILE A 271 23.43 -7.67 -0.76
N ILE A 272 23.58 -8.94 -1.12
CA ILE A 272 22.70 -9.67 -2.04
C ILE A 272 22.14 -10.87 -1.28
N ALA A 273 20.81 -10.97 -1.20
CA ALA A 273 20.15 -12.06 -0.49
C ALA A 273 18.97 -12.66 -1.24
N ALA A 274 19.05 -13.94 -1.59
CA ALA A 274 18.02 -14.63 -2.36
C ALA A 274 17.63 -13.87 -3.64
N GLN A 275 18.63 -13.63 -4.50
CA GLN A 275 18.42 -13.01 -5.80
C GLN A 275 18.84 -13.94 -6.93
N ASP A 276 18.01 -13.97 -7.96
CA ASP A 276 18.24 -14.71 -9.18
C ASP A 276 18.64 -13.81 -10.34
N ASN A 277 19.58 -14.31 -11.15
CA ASN A 277 19.97 -13.70 -12.41
C ASN A 277 20.39 -12.23 -12.24
N LEU A 278 21.33 -11.97 -11.34
CA LEU A 278 21.84 -10.63 -11.04
C LEU A 278 23.29 -10.47 -11.51
N GLU A 279 23.55 -9.41 -12.28
CA GLU A 279 24.88 -9.02 -12.77
C GLU A 279 25.42 -7.83 -11.97
N PHE A 280 26.55 -8.01 -11.28
CA PHE A 280 27.17 -7.01 -10.40
C PHE A 280 28.59 -6.69 -10.89
N TYR A 281 28.76 -5.56 -11.59
CA TYR A 281 30.04 -5.27 -12.26
C TYR A 281 30.47 -3.82 -12.37
N GLY A 282 31.78 -3.58 -12.50
CA GLY A 282 32.32 -2.23 -12.68
C GLY A 282 32.14 -1.32 -11.46
N ASN A 283 31.68 -1.86 -10.34
CA ASN A 283 31.44 -1.08 -9.13
C ASN A 283 32.76 -0.83 -8.38
N GLU A 284 32.85 0.31 -7.70
CA GLU A 284 33.88 0.63 -6.73
C GLU A 284 33.32 0.40 -5.32
N ILE A 285 33.95 -0.49 -4.56
CA ILE A 285 33.55 -0.81 -3.19
C ILE A 285 34.75 -0.56 -2.30
N ALA A 286 34.67 0.48 -1.46
CA ALA A 286 35.82 0.92 -0.70
C ALA A 286 35.53 1.35 0.74
N ASP A 287 36.50 1.17 1.62
CA ASP A 287 36.50 1.73 2.98
C ASP A 287 35.35 1.25 3.88
N ASN A 288 34.73 0.11 3.60
CA ASN A 288 33.64 -0.45 4.40
C ASN A 288 34.21 -1.41 5.47
N ARG A 289 33.97 -1.13 6.76
CA ARG A 289 34.63 -1.80 7.90
C ARG A 289 34.41 -3.32 7.98
N THR A 290 33.24 -3.80 7.58
CA THR A 290 32.77 -5.18 7.78
C THR A 290 32.99 -6.06 6.57
N ALA A 291 32.52 -5.65 5.39
CA ALA A 291 32.72 -6.39 4.15
C ALA A 291 32.49 -5.50 2.94
N GLY A 292 33.10 -5.86 1.81
CA GLY A 292 32.79 -5.20 0.54
C GLY A 292 31.42 -5.66 0.01
N LEU A 293 31.26 -6.95 -0.23
CA LEU A 293 30.04 -7.58 -0.72
C LEU A 293 29.71 -8.82 0.12
N LEU A 294 28.47 -8.87 0.63
CA LEU A 294 27.88 -10.05 1.29
C LEU A 294 26.89 -10.73 0.35
N VAL A 295 27.03 -12.05 0.17
CA VAL A 295 26.11 -12.88 -0.60
C VAL A 295 25.59 -13.98 0.33
N VAL A 296 24.32 -13.90 0.70
CA VAL A 296 23.70 -14.79 1.69
C VAL A 296 22.36 -15.32 1.20
N ASN A 297 21.93 -16.48 1.65
CA ASN A 297 20.59 -16.99 1.35
C ASN A 297 19.52 -16.35 2.25
N TYR A 298 18.25 -16.54 1.89
CA TYR A 298 17.11 -16.00 2.63
C TYR A 298 17.03 -16.50 4.09
N GLY A 299 17.60 -17.64 4.42
CA GLY A 299 17.57 -18.17 5.80
C GLY A 299 18.26 -17.24 6.82
N PHE A 300 19.15 -16.35 6.38
CA PHE A 300 19.72 -15.30 7.24
C PHE A 300 18.77 -14.13 7.51
N VAL A 301 17.73 -14.00 6.68
CA VAL A 301 16.59 -13.12 6.90
C VAL A 301 15.55 -13.83 7.76
N ASN A 302 15.12 -15.03 7.33
CA ASN A 302 14.18 -15.87 8.07
C ASN A 302 14.35 -17.36 7.73
N HIS A 303 15.11 -18.10 8.54
CA HIS A 303 15.27 -19.56 8.40
C HIS A 303 13.98 -20.38 8.65
N LYS A 304 12.94 -19.76 9.21
CA LYS A 304 11.63 -20.39 9.46
C LYS A 304 10.57 -19.99 8.42
N ALA A 305 10.96 -19.42 7.28
CA ALA A 305 10.00 -19.00 6.27
C ALA A 305 9.11 -20.16 5.80
N THR A 306 7.83 -19.87 5.69
CA THR A 306 6.81 -20.85 5.31
C THR A 306 6.41 -20.73 3.85
N ASP A 307 6.72 -19.61 3.21
CA ASP A 307 6.44 -19.36 1.80
C ASP A 307 7.23 -20.31 0.89
N LYS A 308 6.49 -21.11 0.10
CA LYS A 308 7.02 -22.10 -0.83
C LYS A 308 7.23 -21.58 -2.25
N LYS A 309 6.79 -20.36 -2.53
CA LYS A 309 7.04 -19.66 -3.81
C LYS A 309 8.38 -18.94 -3.80
N LEU A 310 8.80 -18.46 -2.62
CA LEU A 310 10.09 -17.81 -2.44
C LEU A 310 11.23 -18.80 -2.74
N ASP A 311 12.16 -18.34 -3.55
CA ASP A 311 13.45 -18.99 -3.72
C ASP A 311 14.38 -18.58 -2.59
N PHE A 312 14.98 -19.55 -1.92
CA PHE A 312 15.80 -19.27 -0.74
C PHE A 312 17.24 -18.92 -1.11
N PHE A 313 17.74 -19.45 -2.22
CA PHE A 313 19.15 -19.38 -2.55
C PHE A 313 19.41 -18.28 -3.59
N ASN A 314 20.69 -18.04 -3.86
CA ASN A 314 21.06 -17.13 -4.94
C ASN A 314 21.48 -17.95 -6.16
N GLU A 315 20.92 -17.64 -7.32
CA GLU A 315 21.24 -18.32 -8.56
C GLU A 315 21.67 -17.36 -9.66
N ALA A 316 22.55 -17.84 -10.54
CA ALA A 316 23.03 -17.11 -11.71
C ALA A 316 23.59 -15.70 -11.38
N LEU A 317 24.25 -15.56 -10.23
CA LEU A 317 24.93 -14.32 -9.83
C LEU A 317 26.25 -14.17 -10.58
N ASN A 318 26.44 -13.03 -11.24
CA ASN A 318 27.65 -12.72 -12.01
C ASN A 318 28.37 -11.51 -11.38
N ILE A 319 29.44 -11.74 -10.64
CA ILE A 319 30.20 -10.71 -9.94
C ILE A 319 31.56 -10.52 -10.63
N HIS A 320 31.74 -9.44 -11.40
CA HIS A 320 32.96 -9.27 -12.18
C HIS A 320 33.40 -7.84 -12.40
N HIS A 321 34.68 -7.62 -12.69
CA HIS A 321 35.21 -6.30 -13.06
C HIS A 321 34.95 -5.22 -11.99
N ASN A 322 34.71 -5.59 -10.73
CA ASN A 322 34.57 -4.65 -9.63
C ASN A 322 35.95 -4.33 -9.05
N THR A 323 36.05 -3.18 -8.40
CA THR A 323 37.24 -2.77 -7.66
C THR A 323 36.95 -2.73 -6.18
N PHE A 324 37.59 -3.61 -5.41
CA PHE A 324 37.51 -3.66 -3.96
C PHE A 324 38.78 -3.09 -3.33
N ARG A 325 38.62 -2.10 -2.44
CA ARG A 325 39.74 -1.51 -1.70
C ARG A 325 39.40 -1.34 -0.23
N HIS A 326 40.29 -1.72 0.68
CA HIS A 326 40.20 -1.37 2.09
C HIS A 326 38.84 -1.69 2.74
N ASN A 327 38.28 -2.87 2.42
CA ASN A 327 37.05 -3.35 3.06
C ASN A 327 37.39 -4.40 4.12
N GLY A 328 36.48 -4.67 5.05
CA GLY A 328 36.60 -5.78 6.01
C GLY A 328 37.69 -5.65 7.07
N TYR A 329 38.28 -4.45 7.20
CA TYR A 329 39.43 -4.21 8.09
C TYR A 329 39.06 -4.11 9.57
N LYS A 330 37.78 -3.95 9.90
CA LYS A 330 37.31 -3.79 11.29
C LYS A 330 35.84 -4.23 11.45
N PRO A 331 35.52 -5.53 11.25
CA PRO A 331 34.18 -6.01 11.50
C PRO A 331 33.76 -5.73 12.96
N PRO A 332 32.46 -5.43 13.23
CA PRO A 332 31.93 -5.24 14.57
C PRO A 332 32.30 -6.42 15.46
N MET A 333 32.52 -6.17 16.75
CA MET A 333 32.69 -7.28 17.69
C MET A 333 31.42 -8.13 17.76
N LEU A 334 31.60 -9.43 17.93
CA LEU A 334 30.48 -10.34 18.22
C LEU A 334 29.89 -9.99 19.58
N ASP A 335 28.59 -9.70 19.62
CA ASP A 335 27.80 -9.66 20.85
C ASP A 335 26.85 -10.86 20.83
N ILE A 336 27.18 -11.87 21.64
CA ILE A 336 26.43 -13.12 21.72
C ILE A 336 25.00 -12.93 22.27
N ASN A 337 24.70 -11.77 22.87
CA ASN A 337 23.37 -11.43 23.36
C ASN A 337 22.54 -10.67 22.33
N ASP A 338 23.12 -10.32 21.18
CA ASP A 338 22.47 -9.57 20.13
C ASP A 338 22.30 -10.44 18.88
N ALA A 339 21.04 -10.80 18.59
CA ALA A 339 20.68 -11.59 17.42
C ALA A 339 21.00 -10.89 16.08
N SER A 340 21.19 -9.57 16.05
CA SER A 340 21.63 -8.84 14.84
C SER A 340 23.07 -9.19 14.43
N THR A 341 23.84 -9.82 15.33
CA THR A 341 25.23 -10.17 15.07
C THR A 341 25.40 -11.52 14.37
N THR A 342 24.32 -12.15 13.91
CA THR A 342 24.38 -13.44 13.20
C THR A 342 25.34 -13.43 12.00
N ILE A 343 25.28 -12.41 11.15
CA ILE A 343 26.21 -12.23 10.01
C ILE A 343 27.62 -11.86 10.51
N THR A 344 27.73 -11.09 11.59
CA THR A 344 29.00 -10.78 12.26
C THR A 344 29.66 -12.04 12.84
N ALA A 345 28.88 -12.95 13.44
CA ALA A 345 29.34 -14.23 13.97
C ALA A 345 29.89 -15.12 12.86
N LEU A 346 29.23 -15.10 11.69
CA LEU A 346 29.68 -15.70 10.45
C LEU A 346 31.12 -15.27 10.12
N ILE A 347 31.39 -13.96 10.14
CA ILE A 347 32.72 -13.39 9.88
C ILE A 347 33.73 -13.86 10.94
N TRP A 348 33.40 -13.74 12.23
CA TRP A 348 34.34 -14.06 13.32
C TRP A 348 34.66 -15.55 13.42
N LEU A 349 33.64 -16.41 13.45
CA LEU A 349 33.78 -17.85 13.65
C LEU A 349 34.38 -18.56 12.43
N LYS A 350 34.07 -18.09 11.22
CA LYS A 350 34.51 -18.75 9.97
C LYS A 350 35.75 -18.15 9.35
N GLY A 351 35.93 -16.84 9.51
CA GLY A 351 37.10 -16.10 9.03
C GLY A 351 38.28 -16.10 9.99
N GLY A 352 38.06 -16.44 11.27
CA GLY A 352 39.06 -16.35 12.34
C GLY A 352 39.31 -14.91 12.79
N GLY A 353 38.25 -14.10 12.85
CA GLY A 353 38.32 -12.66 13.13
C GLY A 353 38.78 -11.79 11.96
N ILE A 354 39.05 -12.39 10.80
CA ILE A 354 39.44 -11.71 9.56
C ILE A 354 38.24 -11.71 8.61
N SER A 355 37.86 -10.53 8.11
CA SER A 355 36.83 -10.42 7.08
C SER A 355 37.41 -10.44 5.66
N ALA A 356 36.57 -10.25 4.65
CA ALA A 356 36.93 -10.29 3.24
C ALA A 356 36.28 -9.17 2.42
N HIS A 357 36.82 -8.94 1.24
CA HIS A 357 36.18 -8.10 0.23
C HIS A 357 34.86 -8.70 -0.25
N ILE A 358 34.82 -10.02 -0.52
CA ILE A 358 33.59 -10.75 -0.84
C ILE A 358 33.41 -11.90 0.15
N LEU A 359 32.23 -11.96 0.77
CA LEU A 359 31.85 -13.06 1.66
C LEU A 359 30.58 -13.74 1.15
N THR A 360 30.63 -15.07 1.03
CA THR A 360 29.47 -15.91 0.67
C THR A 360 29.14 -16.86 1.81
N ASP A 361 27.88 -17.27 1.92
CA ASP A 361 27.47 -18.32 2.86
C ASP A 361 27.91 -19.74 2.42
N GLY A 362 28.06 -19.95 1.11
CA GLY A 362 28.43 -21.21 0.48
C GLY A 362 27.28 -22.17 0.22
N GLN A 363 26.03 -21.79 0.46
CA GLN A 363 24.88 -22.67 0.24
C GLN A 363 24.38 -22.61 -1.20
N VAL A 364 23.91 -23.76 -1.67
CA VAL A 364 23.23 -23.94 -2.95
C VAL A 364 22.00 -24.79 -2.73
N ASP A 365 21.03 -24.66 -3.63
CA ASP A 365 19.80 -25.43 -3.55
C ASP A 365 20.04 -26.94 -3.68
N LYS A 366 19.05 -27.73 -3.26
CA LYS A 366 19.02 -29.19 -3.38
C LYS A 366 17.87 -29.62 -4.28
N LEU A 367 18.06 -30.76 -4.95
CA LEU A 367 17.02 -31.34 -5.77
C LEU A 367 15.79 -31.69 -4.91
N GLY A 368 14.66 -31.10 -5.25
CA GLY A 368 13.41 -31.29 -4.55
C GLY A 368 12.66 -32.56 -4.94
N GLU A 369 11.66 -32.90 -4.13
CA GLU A 369 10.74 -34.01 -4.33
C GLU A 369 9.37 -33.57 -4.88
N CYS A 370 9.28 -32.32 -5.36
CA CYS A 370 8.03 -31.82 -5.94
C CYS A 370 7.65 -32.63 -7.18
N GLY A 371 6.39 -33.10 -7.23
CA GLY A 371 5.93 -33.97 -8.32
C GLY A 371 5.62 -33.25 -9.64
N ALA A 372 4.93 -32.11 -9.59
CA ALA A 372 4.44 -31.40 -10.77
C ALA A 372 4.94 -29.95 -10.83
N TYR A 373 5.09 -29.41 -12.05
CA TYR A 373 5.42 -28.00 -12.23
C TYR A 373 4.27 -27.13 -11.72
N PRO A 374 4.56 -25.99 -11.06
CA PRO A 374 3.53 -25.13 -10.50
C PRO A 374 2.49 -24.67 -11.52
N VAL A 375 1.28 -24.46 -11.03
CA VAL A 375 0.12 -23.98 -11.79
C VAL A 375 -0.28 -22.60 -11.28
N ASP A 376 -0.98 -21.86 -12.13
CA ASP A 376 -1.65 -20.63 -11.73
C ASP A 376 -2.99 -20.92 -11.01
N LYS A 377 -3.68 -19.84 -10.65
CA LYS A 377 -5.02 -19.82 -10.05
C LYS A 377 -6.09 -20.60 -10.82
N ASP A 378 -5.94 -20.76 -12.13
CA ASP A 378 -6.90 -21.48 -12.99
C ASP A 378 -6.50 -22.96 -13.18
N GLY A 379 -5.47 -23.42 -12.46
CA GLY A 379 -4.93 -24.77 -12.58
C GLY A 379 -4.09 -24.98 -13.85
N ILE A 380 -3.74 -23.91 -14.58
CA ILE A 380 -2.94 -23.99 -15.80
C ILE A 380 -1.46 -23.89 -15.42
N SER A 381 -0.64 -24.83 -15.91
CA SER A 381 0.80 -24.82 -15.67
C SER A 381 1.43 -23.46 -16.01
N LEU A 382 2.34 -22.97 -15.18
CA LEU A 382 3.10 -21.74 -15.44
C LEU A 382 4.01 -21.85 -16.69
N LYS A 383 4.23 -23.06 -17.26
CA LYS A 383 4.88 -23.24 -18.56
C LYS A 383 4.00 -22.90 -19.76
N LEU A 384 2.68 -22.89 -19.57
CA LEU A 384 1.72 -22.73 -20.64
C LEU A 384 1.10 -21.34 -20.60
N PRO A 385 0.75 -20.74 -21.74
CA PRO A 385 0.00 -19.49 -21.76
C PRO A 385 -1.39 -19.71 -21.15
N ASN A 386 -1.90 -18.70 -20.44
CA ASN A 386 -3.28 -18.66 -19.95
C ASN A 386 -4.05 -17.53 -20.66
N PRO A 387 -4.95 -17.84 -21.61
CA PRO A 387 -5.75 -16.84 -22.31
C PRO A 387 -6.67 -15.99 -21.40
N GLY A 388 -6.98 -16.48 -20.20
CA GLY A 388 -7.77 -15.77 -19.19
C GLY A 388 -6.98 -14.73 -18.40
N GLU A 389 -5.65 -14.71 -18.52
CA GLU A 389 -4.75 -13.86 -17.76
C GLU A 389 -4.28 -12.66 -18.61
N LYS A 390 -5.10 -11.60 -18.66
CA LYS A 390 -4.84 -10.43 -19.52
C LYS A 390 -3.90 -9.39 -18.91
N ASP A 391 -3.75 -9.40 -17.59
CA ASP A 391 -3.11 -8.32 -16.83
C ASP A 391 -1.79 -8.75 -16.15
N ARG A 392 -1.24 -9.94 -16.47
CA ARG A 392 0.02 -10.39 -15.87
C ARG A 392 1.15 -9.45 -16.32
N VAL A 393 1.74 -8.77 -15.34
CA VAL A 393 2.82 -7.80 -15.56
C VAL A 393 4.11 -8.51 -15.97
N ASN A 394 4.46 -9.56 -15.23
CA ASN A 394 5.69 -10.31 -15.43
C ASN A 394 5.43 -11.63 -16.17
N PRO A 395 6.40 -12.16 -16.93
CA PRO A 395 6.23 -13.44 -17.61
C PRO A 395 5.92 -14.58 -16.63
N ARG A 396 5.29 -15.66 -17.12
CA ARG A 396 4.94 -16.84 -16.29
C ARG A 396 6.15 -17.69 -15.87
N GLN A 397 7.28 -17.47 -16.54
CA GLN A 397 8.55 -18.09 -16.24
C GLN A 397 9.63 -17.03 -16.08
N THR A 398 10.61 -17.28 -15.21
CA THR A 398 11.80 -16.44 -15.11
C THR A 398 12.61 -16.58 -16.39
N THR A 399 13.54 -15.64 -16.61
CA THR A 399 14.48 -15.73 -17.74
C THR A 399 15.38 -16.97 -17.71
N LEU A 400 15.44 -17.67 -16.57
CA LEU A 400 16.16 -18.94 -16.36
C LEU A 400 15.30 -20.20 -16.57
N GLY A 401 13.99 -20.03 -16.82
CA GLY A 401 13.02 -21.09 -17.06
C GLY A 401 12.30 -21.61 -15.80
N GLY A 402 12.60 -21.03 -14.64
CA GLY A 402 11.90 -21.30 -13.37
C GLY A 402 10.48 -20.74 -13.36
N PRO A 403 9.61 -21.19 -12.43
CA PRO A 403 8.29 -20.62 -12.26
C PRO A 403 8.43 -19.18 -11.75
N ASN A 404 7.75 -18.22 -12.38
CA ASN A 404 7.72 -16.83 -11.92
C ASN A 404 6.34 -16.56 -11.32
N TYR A 405 6.21 -16.74 -10.00
CA TYR A 405 4.93 -16.66 -9.31
C TYR A 405 4.40 -15.22 -9.22
N GLY A 406 3.11 -15.05 -9.50
CA GLY A 406 2.36 -13.86 -9.07
C GLY A 406 1.68 -14.08 -7.70
N LEU A 407 1.17 -13.00 -7.09
CA LEU A 407 0.44 -13.12 -5.82
C LEU A 407 -0.73 -14.12 -5.92
N SER A 408 -1.48 -14.08 -7.02
CA SER A 408 -2.65 -14.95 -7.24
C SER A 408 -2.32 -16.42 -7.38
N ASP A 409 -1.11 -16.76 -7.80
CA ASP A 409 -0.78 -18.17 -8.01
C ASP A 409 -0.92 -18.91 -6.66
N PRO A 410 -1.49 -20.12 -6.61
CA PRO A 410 -1.67 -20.84 -5.35
C PRO A 410 -0.31 -21.11 -4.68
N MET A 411 -0.30 -21.12 -3.35
CA MET A 411 0.89 -21.56 -2.59
C MET A 411 1.14 -23.04 -2.91
N PRO A 412 2.30 -23.42 -3.47
CA PRO A 412 2.58 -24.82 -3.77
C PRO A 412 2.81 -25.61 -2.47
N GLY A 413 2.57 -26.92 -2.52
CA GLY A 413 2.80 -27.81 -1.36
C GLY A 413 4.28 -28.01 -1.00
N CYS A 414 5.22 -27.58 -1.86
CA CYS A 414 6.66 -27.73 -1.70
C CYS A 414 7.41 -26.68 -2.54
N HIS A 415 8.69 -26.43 -2.23
CA HIS A 415 9.55 -25.55 -3.04
C HIS A 415 9.92 -26.26 -4.35
N PHE A 416 9.51 -25.70 -5.49
CA PHE A 416 9.75 -26.31 -6.79
C PHE A 416 11.15 -26.00 -7.33
N THR A 417 12.10 -26.91 -7.10
CA THR A 417 13.53 -26.71 -7.45
C THR A 417 14.00 -27.54 -8.64
N ASP A 418 13.19 -28.47 -9.15
CA ASP A 418 13.54 -29.40 -10.24
C ASP A 418 14.12 -28.73 -11.50
N TRP A 419 13.64 -27.54 -11.85
CA TRP A 419 14.09 -26.78 -13.02
C TRP A 419 15.56 -26.35 -12.94
N LYS A 420 16.14 -26.37 -11.73
CA LYS A 420 17.52 -25.99 -11.46
C LYS A 420 18.53 -27.10 -11.71
N PHE A 421 18.07 -28.36 -11.82
CA PHE A 421 18.96 -29.52 -11.86
C PHE A 421 18.89 -30.26 -13.21
N ASN A 422 20.04 -30.73 -13.68
CA ASN A 422 20.11 -31.75 -14.73
C ASN A 422 19.78 -33.10 -14.09
N ILE A 423 18.50 -33.49 -14.17
CA ILE A 423 17.98 -34.68 -13.49
C ILE A 423 18.29 -35.96 -14.28
N SER A 424 18.76 -36.99 -13.58
CA SER A 424 18.91 -38.35 -14.08
C SER A 424 18.28 -39.35 -13.12
N TYR A 425 17.78 -40.47 -13.65
CA TYR A 425 17.18 -41.53 -12.85
C TYR A 425 18.11 -42.74 -12.80
N ASN A 426 18.48 -43.15 -11.59
CA ASN A 426 19.24 -44.35 -11.33
C ASN A 426 18.34 -45.36 -10.59
N TRP A 427 18.25 -46.60 -11.10
CA TRP A 427 17.37 -47.62 -10.54
C TRP A 427 17.77 -48.10 -9.13
N LEU A 428 19.03 -47.91 -8.71
CA LEU A 428 19.54 -48.23 -7.36
C LEU A 428 19.50 -47.01 -6.41
N LEU A 429 19.78 -45.82 -6.94
CA LEU A 429 20.01 -44.61 -6.14
C LEU A 429 18.88 -43.59 -6.21
N GLY A 430 17.83 -43.86 -6.99
CA GLY A 430 16.68 -42.97 -7.17
C GLY A 430 16.97 -41.76 -8.08
N LYS A 431 16.19 -40.70 -7.90
CA LYS A 431 16.28 -39.43 -8.63
C LYS A 431 17.55 -38.69 -8.19
N GLN A 432 18.46 -38.42 -9.12
CA GLN A 432 19.68 -37.64 -8.88
C GLN A 432 19.67 -36.39 -9.75
N GLY A 433 20.39 -35.35 -9.32
CA GLY A 433 20.51 -34.13 -10.11
C GLY A 433 21.73 -33.31 -9.73
N ALA A 434 22.42 -32.79 -10.74
CA ALA A 434 23.47 -31.80 -10.57
C ALA A 434 22.92 -30.41 -10.92
N LEU A 435 23.24 -29.39 -10.11
CA LEU A 435 22.83 -28.00 -10.40
C LEU A 435 23.32 -27.60 -11.79
N ARG A 436 22.47 -26.92 -12.56
CA ARG A 436 22.85 -26.41 -13.88
C ARG A 436 23.99 -25.40 -13.78
N ASP A 437 24.93 -25.48 -14.71
CA ASP A 437 26.11 -24.60 -14.73
C ASP A 437 25.77 -23.12 -14.86
N ASP A 438 24.66 -22.78 -15.54
CA ASP A 438 24.21 -21.40 -15.73
C ASP A 438 23.51 -20.78 -14.51
N LEU A 439 23.38 -21.53 -13.41
CA LEU A 439 22.82 -21.07 -12.13
C LEU A 439 23.88 -20.85 -11.05
N ARG A 440 25.16 -21.02 -11.38
CA ARG A 440 26.26 -20.85 -10.42
C ARG A 440 26.47 -19.38 -10.07
N VAL A 441 27.01 -19.16 -8.87
CA VAL A 441 27.60 -17.86 -8.47
C VAL A 441 28.99 -17.75 -9.07
N CYS A 442 29.16 -16.89 -10.08
CA CYS A 442 30.41 -16.62 -10.76
C CYS A 442 31.10 -15.37 -10.19
N ILE A 443 32.38 -15.49 -9.86
CA ILE A 443 33.21 -14.39 -9.34
C ILE A 443 34.52 -14.36 -10.13
N THR A 444 34.62 -13.45 -11.11
CA THR A 444 35.74 -13.40 -12.06
C THR A 444 36.24 -11.97 -12.26
N ASP A 445 37.51 -11.79 -12.63
CA ASP A 445 38.04 -10.50 -13.11
C ASP A 445 37.84 -9.29 -12.19
N ASN A 446 37.69 -9.51 -10.88
CA ASN A 446 37.62 -8.43 -9.89
C ASN A 446 39.02 -8.02 -9.43
N GLN A 447 39.19 -6.75 -9.10
CA GLN A 447 40.42 -6.19 -8.55
C GLN A 447 40.29 -6.07 -7.03
N TYR A 448 41.33 -6.48 -6.31
CA TYR A 448 41.41 -6.46 -4.85
C TYR A 448 42.71 -5.79 -4.43
N ASP A 449 42.69 -5.03 -3.34
CA ASP A 449 43.92 -4.68 -2.65
C ASP A 449 44.34 -5.78 -1.66
N LEU A 450 45.40 -5.53 -0.89
CA LEU A 450 45.95 -6.47 0.08
C LEU A 450 45.50 -6.15 1.52
N SER A 451 44.47 -5.32 1.71
CA SER A 451 44.05 -4.91 3.06
C SER A 451 43.42 -6.07 3.84
N THR A 452 42.74 -6.98 3.14
CA THR A 452 42.03 -8.14 3.71
C THR A 452 42.00 -9.30 2.72
N LEU A 453 41.27 -10.38 3.04
CA LEU A 453 41.07 -11.49 2.13
C LEU A 453 40.26 -11.06 0.90
N PRO A 454 40.67 -11.43 -0.34
CA PRO A 454 39.84 -11.23 -1.52
C PRO A 454 38.47 -11.90 -1.40
N TYR A 455 38.43 -13.07 -0.77
CA TYR A 455 37.25 -13.92 -0.72
C TYR A 455 37.20 -14.81 0.53
N LEU A 456 36.00 -14.98 1.08
CA LEU A 456 35.68 -15.93 2.13
C LEU A 456 34.31 -16.57 1.88
N ASN A 457 34.31 -17.88 1.64
CA ASN A 457 33.11 -18.72 1.72
C ASN A 457 33.01 -19.25 3.14
N ALA A 458 31.91 -18.95 3.82
CA ALA A 458 31.70 -19.36 5.20
C ALA A 458 31.39 -20.84 5.37
N ASN A 459 30.96 -21.52 4.30
CA ASN A 459 30.66 -22.94 4.25
C ASN A 459 29.69 -23.37 5.37
N VAL A 460 28.58 -22.64 5.49
CA VAL A 460 27.51 -23.00 6.42
C VAL A 460 26.64 -24.11 5.79
N LYS A 461 26.20 -25.06 6.62
CA LYS A 461 25.31 -26.16 6.24
C LYS A 461 23.86 -25.73 6.19
N ASN A 462 23.46 -24.81 7.08
CA ASN A 462 22.15 -24.18 7.14
C ASN A 462 22.30 -22.81 7.81
N SER A 463 21.21 -22.04 7.84
CA SER A 463 21.20 -20.69 8.40
C SER A 463 20.89 -20.65 9.90
N ASP A 464 20.82 -21.82 10.58
CA ASP A 464 20.70 -21.95 12.03
C ASP A 464 22.09 -22.05 12.68
N PHE A 465 22.56 -20.96 13.27
CA PHE A 465 23.89 -20.88 13.86
C PHE A 465 24.09 -21.74 15.10
N THR A 466 23.01 -22.27 15.68
CA THR A 466 23.11 -23.21 16.80
C THR A 466 23.47 -24.62 16.33
N ASP A 467 23.33 -24.93 15.03
CA ASP A 467 23.74 -26.24 14.49
C ASP A 467 25.27 -26.37 14.54
N LEU A 468 25.75 -27.31 15.36
CA LEU A 468 27.17 -27.64 15.48
C LEU A 468 27.81 -28.04 14.14
N ALA A 469 27.03 -28.51 13.18
CA ALA A 469 27.53 -28.82 11.83
C ALA A 469 27.93 -27.57 11.04
N ASN A 470 27.52 -26.37 11.47
CA ASN A 470 28.01 -25.11 10.97
C ASN A 470 29.42 -24.79 11.48
N PHE A 471 30.05 -25.52 12.41
CA PHE A 471 31.37 -25.15 12.97
C PHE A 471 32.58 -25.66 12.15
N LYS A 472 32.45 -25.68 10.82
CA LYS A 472 33.56 -25.94 9.89
C LYS A 472 34.29 -24.65 9.54
N LEU A 473 35.61 -24.71 9.32
CA LEU A 473 36.37 -23.57 8.79
C LEU A 473 35.84 -23.13 7.42
N GLY A 474 35.89 -21.83 7.15
CA GLY A 474 35.53 -21.28 5.85
C GLY A 474 36.55 -21.66 4.77
N ASP A 475 36.11 -21.60 3.51
CA ASP A 475 36.93 -21.80 2.32
C ASP A 475 37.31 -20.44 1.71
N ARG A 476 38.54 -20.31 1.22
CA ARG A 476 39.06 -19.07 0.62
C ARG A 476 39.35 -19.24 -0.88
N ASN A 477 39.05 -20.41 -1.45
CA ASN A 477 39.40 -20.75 -2.82
C ASN A 477 38.43 -20.13 -3.84
N LEU A 478 38.85 -19.00 -4.42
CA LEU A 478 38.09 -18.30 -5.46
C LEU A 478 37.99 -19.08 -6.79
N LEU A 479 38.86 -20.07 -7.04
CA LEU A 479 38.85 -20.84 -8.30
C LEU A 479 37.54 -21.60 -8.51
N ARG A 480 36.80 -21.91 -7.44
CA ARG A 480 35.49 -22.58 -7.51
C ARG A 480 34.39 -21.69 -8.11
N HIS A 481 34.63 -20.39 -8.22
CA HIS A 481 33.70 -19.42 -8.78
C HIS A 481 34.10 -18.94 -10.18
N GLN A 482 35.15 -19.53 -10.77
CA GLN A 482 35.49 -19.31 -12.17
C GLN A 482 34.50 -20.08 -13.04
N CYS A 483 33.52 -19.37 -13.60
CA CYS A 483 32.52 -19.93 -14.51
C CYS A 483 32.16 -18.94 -15.63
N LYS A 484 31.45 -19.45 -16.64
CA LYS A 484 31.04 -18.66 -17.80
C LYS A 484 29.97 -17.66 -17.38
N LEU A 485 30.29 -16.37 -17.53
CA LEU A 485 29.35 -15.28 -17.25
C LEU A 485 28.16 -15.30 -18.21
N LYS A 486 26.99 -14.93 -17.69
CA LYS A 486 25.77 -14.70 -18.48
C LYS A 486 25.35 -13.24 -18.30
N SER A 487 25.38 -12.47 -19.39
CA SER A 487 24.93 -11.09 -19.33
C SER A 487 23.40 -11.02 -19.15
N VAL A 488 22.97 -10.08 -18.32
CA VAL A 488 21.56 -9.80 -18.06
C VAL A 488 21.12 -8.64 -18.96
N PRO A 489 20.02 -8.78 -19.72
CA PRO A 489 19.51 -7.69 -20.55
C PRO A 489 19.13 -6.46 -19.72
N LEU A 490 19.48 -5.28 -20.23
CA LEU A 490 19.10 -4.01 -19.59
C LEU A 490 17.62 -3.70 -19.82
N PRO A 491 16.92 -3.11 -18.85
CA PRO A 491 15.55 -2.64 -19.05
C PRO A 491 15.48 -1.49 -20.05
N VAL A 492 14.43 -1.47 -20.86
CA VAL A 492 14.13 -0.37 -21.79
C VAL A 492 12.86 0.33 -21.31
N LEU A 493 13.02 1.56 -20.84
CA LEU A 493 11.90 2.36 -20.36
C LEU A 493 11.14 3.01 -21.50
N LYS A 494 9.82 2.95 -21.45
CA LYS A 494 8.88 3.67 -22.32
C LYS A 494 8.58 5.05 -21.74
N LEU A 495 9.62 5.85 -21.56
CA LEU A 495 9.56 7.22 -21.02
C LEU A 495 10.21 8.22 -22.00
N PRO A 496 9.76 9.49 -22.08
CA PRO A 496 8.65 10.07 -21.31
C PRO A 496 7.28 9.50 -21.73
N TYR A 497 6.34 9.52 -20.79
CA TYR A 497 4.97 9.08 -21.04
C TYR A 497 4.31 9.97 -22.11
N VAL A 498 3.61 9.33 -23.03
CA VAL A 498 2.84 10.00 -24.09
C VAL A 498 1.37 9.77 -23.81
N LEU A 499 0.60 10.85 -23.73
CA LEU A 499 -0.83 10.78 -23.49
C LEU A 499 -1.56 10.04 -24.63
N PRO A 500 -2.48 9.12 -24.30
CA PRO A 500 -3.43 8.59 -25.27
C PRO A 500 -4.23 9.73 -25.93
N GLY A 501 -4.44 9.67 -27.24
CA GLY A 501 -5.10 10.74 -28.01
C GLY A 501 -6.58 11.00 -27.66
N ASP A 502 -7.23 10.09 -26.93
CA ASP A 502 -8.59 10.22 -26.44
C ASP A 502 -8.62 10.93 -25.08
N VAL A 503 -8.38 12.24 -25.07
CA VAL A 503 -8.43 13.05 -23.84
C VAL A 503 -9.88 13.28 -23.43
N VAL A 504 -10.30 12.76 -22.28
CA VAL A 504 -11.61 13.12 -21.71
C VAL A 504 -11.50 14.44 -20.96
N THR A 505 -12.13 15.47 -21.52
CA THR A 505 -12.23 16.78 -20.88
C THR A 505 -13.27 16.74 -19.77
N GLN A 506 -12.83 16.87 -18.51
CA GLN A 506 -13.72 17.18 -17.39
C GLN A 506 -14.28 18.60 -17.54
N PRO A 507 -15.52 18.88 -17.09
CA PRO A 507 -16.03 20.24 -17.08
C PRO A 507 -15.10 21.16 -16.28
N THR A 508 -14.89 22.36 -16.81
CA THR A 508 -14.17 23.43 -16.12
C THR A 508 -14.91 23.84 -14.84
N GLN A 509 -14.21 24.59 -13.98
CA GLN A 509 -14.82 25.12 -12.76
C GLN A 509 -15.94 26.10 -13.09
N GLU A 510 -15.74 26.95 -14.10
CA GLU A 510 -16.73 27.92 -14.58
C GLU A 510 -17.99 27.23 -15.12
N GLU A 511 -17.83 26.21 -15.97
CA GLU A 511 -18.96 25.42 -16.48
C GLU A 511 -19.73 24.73 -15.35
N SER A 512 -19.00 24.18 -14.36
CA SER A 512 -19.63 23.57 -13.19
C SER A 512 -20.37 24.58 -12.32
N GLN A 513 -19.82 25.77 -12.11
CA GLN A 513 -20.49 26.83 -11.36
C GLN A 513 -21.80 27.26 -12.03
N GLN A 514 -21.79 27.48 -13.35
CA GLN A 514 -22.96 27.87 -14.12
C GLN A 514 -24.05 26.79 -14.08
N ALA A 515 -23.69 25.52 -14.32
CA ALA A 515 -24.64 24.41 -14.29
C ALA A 515 -25.27 24.23 -12.90
N CYS A 516 -24.48 24.36 -11.83
CA CYS A 516 -24.97 24.20 -10.47
C CYS A 516 -25.84 25.38 -10.00
N ALA A 517 -25.55 26.60 -10.44
CA ALA A 517 -26.38 27.78 -10.15
C ALA A 517 -27.77 27.70 -10.80
N ALA A 518 -27.88 27.03 -11.95
CA ALA A 518 -29.14 26.83 -12.67
C ALA A 518 -30.01 25.70 -12.07
N SER A 519 -29.54 24.98 -11.05
CA SER A 519 -30.29 23.85 -10.48
C SER A 519 -31.58 24.32 -9.79
N PRO A 520 -32.74 23.71 -10.09
CA PRO A 520 -34.02 24.10 -9.50
C PRO A 520 -34.19 23.62 -8.05
N LYS A 521 -33.37 22.66 -7.60
CA LYS A 521 -33.37 22.07 -6.24
C LYS A 521 -34.71 21.46 -5.79
N THR A 522 -35.64 21.22 -6.72
CA THR A 522 -36.96 20.66 -6.43
C THR A 522 -36.98 19.14 -6.34
N ALA A 523 -35.99 18.46 -6.95
CA ALA A 523 -35.79 17.02 -6.95
C ALA A 523 -34.28 16.69 -6.94
N VAL A 524 -33.93 15.43 -6.68
CA VAL A 524 -32.54 14.96 -6.79
C VAL A 524 -32.05 15.12 -8.23
N ASN A 525 -31.00 15.89 -8.44
CA ASN A 525 -30.47 16.22 -9.76
C ASN A 525 -29.34 15.26 -10.17
N PHE A 526 -29.72 14.07 -10.64
CA PHE A 526 -28.78 13.01 -11.05
C PHE A 526 -27.92 13.40 -12.25
N GLU A 527 -28.46 14.16 -13.21
CA GLU A 527 -27.71 14.63 -14.38
C GLU A 527 -26.60 15.61 -13.99
N LEU A 528 -26.91 16.55 -13.09
CA LEU A 528 -25.92 17.48 -12.54
C LEU A 528 -24.84 16.71 -11.76
N ALA A 529 -25.23 15.75 -10.93
CA ALA A 529 -24.31 14.90 -10.17
C ALA A 529 -23.39 14.04 -11.06
N ALA A 530 -23.88 13.61 -12.22
CA ALA A 530 -23.13 12.78 -13.16
C ALA A 530 -21.93 13.48 -13.79
N ARG A 531 -21.94 14.82 -13.87
CA ARG A 531 -20.90 15.60 -14.58
C ARG A 531 -20.21 16.67 -13.76
N HIS A 532 -20.90 17.31 -12.82
CA HIS A 532 -20.41 18.54 -12.19
C HIS A 532 -20.08 18.38 -10.71
N ASN A 533 -18.98 19.00 -10.29
CA ASN A 533 -18.60 19.16 -8.90
C ASN A 533 -19.14 20.50 -8.39
N CYS A 534 -20.32 20.49 -7.77
CA CYS A 534 -21.00 21.72 -7.40
C CYS A 534 -20.33 22.44 -6.22
N PRO A 535 -20.25 23.78 -6.24
CA PRO A 535 -19.70 24.54 -5.11
C PRO A 535 -20.48 24.35 -3.80
N THR A 536 -21.78 24.07 -3.89
CA THR A 536 -22.68 23.89 -2.74
C THR A 536 -23.47 22.60 -2.84
N LEU A 537 -23.64 21.89 -1.72
CA LEU A 537 -24.33 20.60 -1.66
C LEU A 537 -25.80 20.68 -2.08
N GLU A 538 -26.48 21.78 -1.73
CA GLU A 538 -27.89 22.04 -2.03
C GLU A 538 -28.21 22.02 -3.54
N ALA A 539 -27.22 22.29 -4.39
CA ALA A 539 -27.40 22.26 -5.85
C ALA A 539 -27.84 20.88 -6.36
N TYR A 540 -27.52 19.80 -5.64
CA TYR A 540 -27.96 18.45 -6.01
C TYR A 540 -29.39 18.10 -5.57
N GLY A 541 -30.03 18.91 -4.71
CA GLY A 541 -31.40 18.65 -4.26
C GLY A 541 -31.58 17.37 -3.44
N LEU A 542 -30.59 16.95 -2.65
CA LEU A 542 -30.59 15.65 -1.96
C LEU A 542 -31.55 15.58 -0.76
N PHE A 543 -31.79 16.70 -0.08
CA PHE A 543 -32.53 16.74 1.19
C PHE A 543 -33.79 17.59 1.06
N ASN A 544 -34.82 17.27 1.85
CA ASN A 544 -36.03 18.08 1.93
C ASN A 544 -35.73 19.46 2.53
N ASN A 545 -34.89 19.49 3.56
CA ASN A 545 -34.30 20.69 4.13
C ASN A 545 -32.84 20.83 3.68
N GLU A 546 -32.55 21.82 2.84
CA GLU A 546 -31.20 22.09 2.34
C GLU A 546 -30.21 22.50 3.44
N GLN A 547 -30.71 22.94 4.60
CA GLN A 547 -29.91 23.38 5.74
C GLN A 547 -29.72 22.30 6.81
N ASP A 548 -30.44 21.17 6.73
CA ASP A 548 -30.32 20.06 7.67
C ASP A 548 -30.22 18.70 6.96
N PRO A 549 -29.00 18.19 6.76
CA PRO A 549 -28.75 16.91 6.09
C PRO A 549 -29.02 15.67 6.97
N ARG A 550 -29.57 15.86 8.18
CA ARG A 550 -29.94 14.76 9.09
C ARG A 550 -31.39 14.33 8.92
N ASP A 551 -32.20 15.22 8.34
CA ASP A 551 -33.63 15.08 8.12
C ASP A 551 -33.93 14.15 6.93
N GLN A 552 -35.20 14.08 6.52
CA GLN A 552 -35.65 13.19 5.45
C GLN A 552 -34.97 13.50 4.10
N PRO A 553 -34.52 12.45 3.39
CA PRO A 553 -33.99 12.61 2.06
C PRO A 553 -35.12 13.01 1.11
N ARG A 554 -34.77 13.67 0.01
CA ARG A 554 -35.74 14.04 -1.02
C ARG A 554 -36.05 12.85 -1.92
N GLY A 555 -37.33 12.69 -2.27
CA GLY A 555 -37.79 11.65 -3.19
C GLY A 555 -37.48 10.23 -2.68
N ASN A 556 -36.96 9.37 -3.55
CA ASN A 556 -36.69 7.95 -3.24
C ASN A 556 -35.34 7.72 -2.52
N GLY A 557 -34.77 8.74 -1.89
CA GLY A 557 -33.59 8.55 -1.06
C GLY A 557 -33.89 7.65 0.15
N MET A 558 -32.98 6.74 0.47
CA MET A 558 -33.15 5.77 1.56
C MET A 558 -32.12 6.01 2.66
N HIS A 559 -32.58 6.15 3.92
CA HIS A 559 -31.71 6.08 5.08
C HIS A 559 -31.21 4.65 5.31
N TYR A 560 -29.92 4.47 5.60
CA TYR A 560 -29.38 3.15 5.96
C TYR A 560 -28.41 3.21 7.15
N GLU A 561 -28.41 2.13 7.92
CA GLU A 561 -27.53 1.87 9.05
C GLU A 561 -26.66 0.64 8.78
N LEU A 562 -25.51 0.58 9.44
CA LEU A 562 -24.61 -0.57 9.37
C LEU A 562 -24.57 -1.25 10.74
N THR A 563 -24.47 -2.57 10.77
CA THR A 563 -24.32 -3.31 12.05
C THR A 563 -23.05 -2.92 12.80
N SER A 564 -21.91 -2.87 12.11
CA SER A 564 -20.66 -2.28 12.60
C SER A 564 -20.31 -1.08 11.73
N THR A 565 -19.84 0.01 12.34
CA THR A 565 -19.49 1.23 11.61
C THR A 565 -18.02 1.57 11.76
N LEU A 566 -17.45 2.20 10.72
CA LEU A 566 -16.14 2.82 10.80
C LEU A 566 -16.12 3.88 11.93
N PHE A 567 -15.18 3.74 12.86
CA PHE A 567 -14.89 4.71 13.91
C PHE A 567 -14.34 6.01 13.30
N THR A 568 -14.78 7.14 13.84
CA THR A 568 -14.35 8.47 13.36
C THR A 568 -14.45 9.47 14.50
N ASN A 569 -13.57 9.36 15.50
CA ASN A 569 -13.54 10.22 16.70
C ASN A 569 -14.90 10.32 17.43
N HIS A 570 -15.64 9.21 17.58
CA HIS A 570 -17.01 9.21 18.12
C HIS A 570 -18.05 10.08 17.37
N ALA A 571 -17.74 10.56 16.15
CA ALA A 571 -18.73 11.26 15.34
C ALA A 571 -19.92 10.37 15.00
N SER A 572 -21.13 10.90 15.21
CA SER A 572 -22.40 10.34 14.74
C SER A 572 -22.49 10.46 13.21
N LYS A 573 -23.20 9.52 12.57
CA LYS A 573 -23.18 9.37 11.11
C LYS A 573 -24.57 9.12 10.54
N TYR A 574 -25.04 10.05 9.72
CA TYR A 574 -26.29 9.90 8.96
C TYR A 574 -25.94 9.48 7.53
N ARG A 575 -26.61 8.46 7.00
CA ARG A 575 -26.27 7.92 5.68
C ARG A 575 -27.52 7.77 4.83
N PHE A 576 -27.43 8.27 3.61
CA PHE A 576 -28.49 8.22 2.62
C PHE A 576 -27.97 7.66 1.30
N LEU A 577 -28.80 6.85 0.67
CA LEU A 577 -28.56 6.24 -0.63
C LEU A 577 -29.59 6.79 -1.62
N PHE A 578 -29.12 7.28 -2.77
CA PHE A 578 -29.97 7.73 -3.86
C PHE A 578 -29.61 6.93 -5.12
N ILE A 579 -30.55 6.14 -5.62
CA ILE A 579 -30.42 5.39 -6.87
C ILE A 579 -31.26 6.10 -7.94
N PRO A 580 -30.74 6.29 -9.17
CA PRO A 580 -31.51 6.90 -10.25
C PRO A 580 -32.85 6.19 -10.49
N PRO A 581 -33.93 6.92 -10.81
CA PRO A 581 -35.23 6.31 -11.10
C PRO A 581 -35.15 5.21 -12.16
N GLY A 582 -35.86 4.11 -11.94
CA GLY A 582 -35.88 2.96 -12.86
C GLY A 582 -34.63 2.07 -12.83
N LYS A 583 -33.61 2.40 -12.02
CA LYS A 583 -32.43 1.55 -11.79
C LYS A 583 -32.48 0.88 -10.42
N ALA A 584 -31.75 -0.21 -10.28
CA ALA A 584 -31.63 -0.95 -9.03
C ALA A 584 -30.18 -1.38 -8.80
N ALA A 585 -29.78 -1.48 -7.54
CA ALA A 585 -28.56 -2.17 -7.18
C ALA A 585 -28.72 -3.69 -7.39
N GLN A 586 -27.61 -4.40 -7.57
CA GLN A 586 -27.57 -5.86 -7.57
C GLN A 586 -27.01 -6.38 -6.25
N TYR A 587 -27.68 -7.39 -5.69
CA TYR A 587 -27.17 -8.12 -4.54
C TYR A 587 -25.81 -8.76 -4.84
N ARG A 588 -24.88 -8.61 -3.90
CA ARG A 588 -23.56 -9.25 -3.88
C ARG A 588 -23.24 -9.61 -2.42
N ASP A 589 -22.67 -10.78 -2.19
CA ASP A 589 -22.19 -11.22 -0.88
C ASP A 589 -20.71 -11.63 -0.93
N GLY A 590 -20.15 -12.02 0.22
CA GLY A 590 -18.74 -12.38 0.32
C GLY A 590 -18.36 -13.69 -0.36
N LYS A 591 -19.33 -14.60 -0.58
CA LYS A 591 -19.12 -15.88 -1.27
C LYS A 591 -19.24 -15.79 -2.80
N THR A 592 -20.06 -14.87 -3.30
CA THR A 592 -20.36 -14.67 -4.72
C THR A 592 -19.74 -13.39 -5.29
N GLY A 593 -19.14 -12.55 -4.43
CA GLY A 593 -18.56 -11.26 -4.77
C GLY A 593 -17.46 -11.35 -5.83
N PHE A 594 -17.50 -10.42 -6.79
CA PHE A 594 -16.56 -10.24 -7.90
C PHE A 594 -16.27 -11.49 -8.77
N LYS A 595 -17.32 -12.18 -9.23
CA LYS A 595 -17.29 -12.82 -10.57
C LYS A 595 -17.64 -11.80 -11.66
N THR A 596 -16.95 -10.66 -11.72
CA THR A 596 -17.08 -9.79 -12.89
C THR A 596 -16.00 -10.17 -13.88
N THR A 597 -16.39 -10.61 -15.08
CA THR A 597 -15.54 -10.33 -16.25
C THR A 597 -15.35 -8.83 -16.28
N GLN A 598 -14.12 -8.35 -16.05
CA GLN A 598 -13.81 -6.93 -16.15
C GLN A 598 -14.37 -6.39 -17.47
N PRO A 599 -15.03 -5.22 -17.47
CA PRO A 599 -15.25 -4.48 -18.70
C PRO A 599 -13.89 -4.25 -19.36
N ALA A 600 -13.78 -4.48 -20.67
CA ALA A 600 -12.60 -4.07 -21.43
C ALA A 600 -12.43 -2.55 -21.24
N GLY A 601 -11.38 -2.12 -20.53
CA GLY A 601 -11.09 -0.71 -20.31
C GLY A 601 -11.14 -0.22 -18.86
N ALA A 602 -11.60 -1.01 -17.88
CA ALA A 602 -11.49 -0.63 -16.47
C ALA A 602 -10.01 -0.68 -16.03
N GLY A 603 -9.28 0.43 -16.15
CA GLY A 603 -7.95 0.70 -15.61
C GLY A 603 -6.95 -0.45 -15.76
N THR A 604 -6.04 -0.34 -16.71
CA THR A 604 -5.07 -1.38 -17.12
C THR A 604 -4.08 -1.87 -16.03
N GLY A 605 -4.23 -1.46 -14.77
CA GLY A 605 -3.34 -1.77 -13.65
C GLY A 605 -3.91 -2.81 -12.70
N ASN A 606 -4.37 -3.95 -13.18
CA ASN A 606 -4.78 -5.05 -12.30
C ASN A 606 -3.52 -5.66 -11.66
N TRP A 607 -3.00 -5.06 -10.59
CA TRP A 607 -1.85 -5.58 -9.83
C TRP A 607 -2.16 -6.93 -9.15
N TYR A 608 -3.43 -7.33 -9.17
CA TYR A 608 -3.92 -8.54 -8.54
C TYR A 608 -5.07 -9.18 -9.30
N PRO A 609 -4.96 -10.48 -9.66
CA PRO A 609 -6.10 -11.22 -10.16
C PRO A 609 -7.18 -11.47 -9.09
N ALA A 610 -8.42 -11.53 -9.54
CA ALA A 610 -9.62 -11.61 -8.71
C ALA A 610 -9.83 -12.95 -7.96
N ALA A 611 -9.07 -14.02 -8.25
CA ALA A 611 -9.52 -15.38 -7.95
C ALA A 611 -9.16 -15.93 -6.55
N ASP A 612 -8.06 -15.52 -5.92
CA ASP A 612 -7.47 -16.33 -4.83
C ASP A 612 -7.59 -15.72 -3.44
N VAL A 613 -8.36 -14.65 -3.30
CA VAL A 613 -8.80 -14.18 -1.99
C VAL A 613 -10.30 -13.93 -2.07
N PRO A 614 -11.12 -14.50 -1.18
CA PRO A 614 -12.55 -14.25 -1.17
C PRO A 614 -12.81 -12.74 -1.26
N ALA A 615 -13.62 -12.36 -2.24
CA ALA A 615 -14.08 -10.98 -2.46
C ALA A 615 -14.80 -10.36 -1.26
N GLU A 616 -14.95 -11.10 -0.17
CA GLU A 616 -15.67 -10.73 1.04
C GLU A 616 -15.25 -9.39 1.62
N SER A 617 -13.97 -9.04 1.71
CA SER A 617 -13.60 -7.72 2.25
C SER A 617 -14.04 -6.54 1.38
N LEU A 618 -14.43 -6.75 0.11
CA LEU A 618 -14.76 -5.69 -0.86
C LEU A 618 -16.19 -5.77 -1.40
N ALA A 619 -16.91 -6.87 -1.18
CA ALA A 619 -18.24 -7.13 -1.76
C ALA A 619 -19.33 -6.22 -1.16
N THR A 620 -19.43 -5.00 -1.69
CA THR A 620 -20.60 -4.12 -1.55
C THR A 620 -21.68 -4.49 -2.55
N LEU A 621 -22.89 -3.98 -2.34
CA LEU A 621 -23.93 -4.04 -3.36
C LEU A 621 -23.44 -3.40 -4.68
N ALA A 622 -23.80 -3.99 -5.82
CA ALA A 622 -23.47 -3.42 -7.12
C ALA A 622 -24.37 -2.23 -7.42
N PHE A 623 -23.90 -1.01 -7.25
CA PHE A 623 -24.71 0.16 -7.56
C PHE A 623 -24.65 0.52 -9.05
N PRO A 624 -25.76 0.96 -9.67
CA PRO A 624 -25.75 1.44 -11.05
C PRO A 624 -25.06 2.81 -11.18
N THR A 625 -24.53 3.14 -12.36
CA THR A 625 -24.01 4.48 -12.65
C THR A 625 -25.10 5.54 -12.41
N GLY A 626 -24.71 6.63 -11.73
CA GLY A 626 -25.58 7.69 -11.24
C GLY A 626 -25.95 7.58 -9.77
N THR A 627 -25.62 6.48 -9.07
CA THR A 627 -25.86 6.37 -7.62
C THR A 627 -25.07 7.42 -6.84
N ILE A 628 -25.74 8.02 -5.84
CA ILE A 628 -25.16 8.97 -4.89
C ILE A 628 -25.30 8.38 -3.48
N ILE A 629 -24.21 8.33 -2.73
CA ILE A 629 -24.21 8.02 -1.30
C ILE A 629 -23.79 9.28 -0.56
N ALA A 630 -24.66 9.78 0.32
CA ALA A 630 -24.37 10.92 1.18
C ALA A 630 -24.13 10.43 2.62
N LYS A 631 -23.01 10.86 3.21
CA LYS A 631 -22.66 10.55 4.60
C LYS A 631 -22.37 11.83 5.37
N THR A 632 -23.21 12.17 6.33
CA THR A 632 -23.05 13.35 7.18
C THR A 632 -22.44 12.95 8.52
N PHE A 633 -21.43 13.69 8.97
CA PHE A 633 -20.75 13.49 10.24
C PHE A 633 -21.09 14.61 11.22
N THR A 634 -21.44 14.24 12.45
CA THR A 634 -21.90 15.17 13.48
C THR A 634 -21.28 14.85 14.84
N PHE A 635 -21.19 15.87 15.71
CA PHE A 635 -20.81 15.70 17.11
C PHE A 635 -22.02 15.94 18.01
N ARG A 636 -22.48 14.87 18.65
CA ARG A 636 -23.74 14.82 19.39
C ARG A 636 -23.52 15.02 20.90
N ARG A 637 -24.39 15.81 21.52
CA ARG A 637 -24.43 16.08 22.96
C ARG A 637 -25.84 15.88 23.50
N GLU A 638 -25.98 15.06 24.53
CA GLU A 638 -27.24 14.65 25.14
C GLU A 638 -27.24 14.92 26.65
N ASP A 639 -28.42 15.01 27.26
CA ASP A 639 -28.52 14.98 28.72
C ASP A 639 -28.32 13.57 29.29
N ALA A 640 -28.44 13.41 30.62
CA ALA A 640 -28.29 12.13 31.29
C ALA A 640 -29.33 11.08 30.87
N ALA A 641 -30.50 11.50 30.38
CA ALA A 641 -31.55 10.61 29.90
C ALA A 641 -31.42 10.27 28.40
N GLY A 642 -30.43 10.82 27.71
CA GLY A 642 -30.23 10.63 26.27
C GLY A 642 -31.05 11.57 25.38
N LYS A 643 -31.64 12.63 25.94
CA LYS A 643 -32.31 13.66 25.14
C LYS A 643 -31.26 14.55 24.47
N LEU A 644 -31.42 14.79 23.17
CA LEU A 644 -30.52 15.66 22.40
C LEU A 644 -30.53 17.10 22.93
N LEU A 645 -29.35 17.61 23.29
CA LEU A 645 -29.13 19.00 23.70
C LEU A 645 -28.58 19.83 22.54
N ALA A 646 -27.57 19.32 21.86
CA ALA A 646 -26.93 19.96 20.72
C ALA A 646 -26.31 18.91 19.80
N GLU A 647 -26.18 19.25 18.52
CA GLU A 647 -25.46 18.41 17.56
C GLU A 647 -24.84 19.28 16.47
N ASP A 648 -23.51 19.30 16.45
CA ASP A 648 -22.75 20.13 15.53
C ASP A 648 -22.58 19.36 14.21
N ILE A 649 -23.08 19.94 13.11
CA ILE A 649 -22.98 19.35 11.76
C ILE A 649 -21.65 19.79 11.16
N ILE A 650 -20.80 18.83 10.83
CA ILE A 650 -19.41 19.10 10.43
C ILE A 650 -19.24 18.99 8.91
N GLU A 651 -19.44 17.80 8.36
CA GLU A 651 -19.27 17.53 6.94
C GLU A 651 -20.39 16.65 6.39
N THR A 652 -20.65 16.78 5.10
CA THR A 652 -21.33 15.76 4.30
C THR A 652 -20.40 15.33 3.18
N ARG A 653 -20.06 14.05 3.16
CA ARG A 653 -19.23 13.45 2.11
C ARG A 653 -20.12 12.73 1.11
N LEU A 654 -19.96 13.07 -0.17
CA LEU A 654 -20.62 12.37 -1.25
C LEU A 654 -19.67 11.34 -1.87
N LEU A 655 -20.20 10.16 -2.16
CA LEU A 655 -19.65 9.25 -3.17
C LEU A 655 -20.64 9.23 -4.33
N ILE A 656 -20.18 9.58 -5.53
CA ILE A 656 -21.02 9.62 -6.73
C ILE A 656 -20.43 8.69 -7.78
N LYS A 657 -21.22 7.72 -8.26
CA LYS A 657 -20.82 6.83 -9.35
C LYS A 657 -21.06 7.50 -10.69
N ARG A 658 -20.00 7.76 -11.44
CA ARG A 658 -20.00 8.42 -12.75
C ARG A 658 -19.51 7.48 -13.84
N GLU A 659 -19.76 7.87 -15.08
CA GLU A 659 -19.18 7.24 -16.26
C GLU A 659 -17.90 7.98 -16.66
N GLY A 660 -16.84 7.24 -16.99
CA GLY A 660 -15.57 7.76 -17.48
C GLY A 660 -15.10 7.05 -18.76
N PRO A 661 -13.99 7.48 -19.37
CA PRO A 661 -13.45 6.85 -20.58
C PRO A 661 -13.10 5.37 -20.40
N GLU A 662 -12.62 5.03 -19.21
CA GLU A 662 -12.23 3.69 -18.79
C GLU A 662 -13.40 2.91 -18.15
N GLY A 663 -14.63 3.43 -18.28
CA GLY A 663 -15.84 2.88 -17.68
C GLY A 663 -16.21 3.55 -16.35
N PRO A 664 -17.06 2.90 -15.53
CA PRO A 664 -17.64 3.53 -14.35
C PRO A 664 -16.62 3.70 -13.22
N PHE A 665 -16.66 4.86 -12.57
CA PHE A 665 -15.81 5.19 -11.42
C PHE A 665 -16.58 5.97 -10.35
N TRP A 666 -16.07 5.98 -9.13
CA TRP A 666 -16.62 6.75 -8.02
C TRP A 666 -15.78 7.98 -7.73
N ILE A 667 -16.43 9.14 -7.59
CA ILE A 667 -15.78 10.35 -7.08
C ILE A 667 -16.19 10.62 -5.64
N GLY A 668 -15.22 10.98 -4.80
CA GLY A 668 -15.44 11.42 -3.42
C GLY A 668 -15.40 12.94 -3.32
N LEU A 669 -16.46 13.55 -2.79
CA LEU A 669 -16.59 15.00 -2.65
C LEU A 669 -16.89 15.39 -1.19
N PRO A 670 -15.94 15.99 -0.47
CA PRO A 670 -16.17 16.50 0.89
C PRO A 670 -16.83 17.89 0.85
N TYR A 671 -17.97 18.03 1.54
CA TYR A 671 -18.63 19.32 1.79
C TYR A 671 -18.55 19.65 3.27
N VAL A 672 -18.08 20.85 3.60
CA VAL A 672 -18.01 21.32 4.99
C VAL A 672 -19.17 22.26 5.26
N TRP A 673 -19.87 22.05 6.36
CA TRP A 673 -20.97 22.88 6.81
C TRP A 673 -20.43 24.15 7.50
N GLU A 674 -20.99 25.28 7.12
CA GLU A 674 -20.69 26.57 7.71
C GLU A 674 -21.93 27.45 7.79
N LYS A 675 -21.87 28.44 8.68
CA LYS A 675 -22.92 29.42 8.86
C LYS A 675 -22.54 30.70 8.12
N GLU A 676 -23.33 31.09 7.14
CA GLU A 676 -23.16 32.37 6.45
C GLU A 676 -23.47 33.54 7.39
N VAL A 677 -23.10 34.76 6.99
CA VAL A 677 -23.40 36.00 7.74
C VAL A 677 -24.91 36.16 8.00
N SER A 678 -25.75 35.67 7.08
CA SER A 678 -27.22 35.64 7.21
C SER A 678 -27.73 34.69 8.30
N GLY A 679 -26.85 33.84 8.84
CA GLY A 679 -27.20 32.77 9.77
C GLY A 679 -27.66 31.47 9.10
N ARG A 680 -27.72 31.45 7.75
CA ARG A 680 -28.07 30.28 6.95
C ARG A 680 -26.95 29.25 7.00
N MET A 681 -27.30 27.97 7.21
CA MET A 681 -26.34 26.87 7.09
C MET A 681 -26.17 26.49 5.61
N VAL A 682 -24.93 26.38 5.16
CA VAL A 682 -24.57 25.95 3.81
C VAL A 682 -23.43 24.97 3.87
N ALA A 683 -23.45 23.93 3.02
CA ALA A 683 -22.33 23.02 2.87
C ALA A 683 -21.55 23.36 1.60
N LYS A 684 -20.28 23.73 1.74
CA LYS A 684 -19.41 24.13 0.62
C LYS A 684 -18.41 23.03 0.26
N LEU A 685 -18.25 22.79 -1.04
CA LEU A 685 -17.25 21.84 -1.56
C LEU A 685 -15.87 22.30 -1.11
N THR A 686 -15.14 21.41 -0.44
CA THR A 686 -13.84 21.70 0.16
C THR A 686 -12.82 20.67 -0.32
N PRO A 687 -12.38 20.68 -1.59
CA PRO A 687 -11.54 19.62 -2.16
C PRO A 687 -10.22 19.41 -1.41
N GLN A 688 -9.72 20.44 -0.75
CA GLN A 688 -8.51 20.42 0.07
C GLN A 688 -8.71 19.81 1.47
N GLY A 689 -9.95 19.54 1.90
CA GLY A 689 -10.26 19.13 3.26
C GLY A 689 -10.23 20.29 4.26
N ARG A 690 -10.41 19.98 5.55
CA ARG A 690 -10.41 20.96 6.65
C ARG A 690 -10.20 20.29 8.00
N GLU A 691 -9.51 20.95 8.92
CA GLU A 691 -9.51 20.58 10.33
C GLU A 691 -10.57 21.37 11.11
N VAL A 692 -11.28 20.71 12.02
CA VAL A 692 -12.21 21.35 12.95
C VAL A 692 -12.12 20.70 14.33
N SER A 693 -12.47 21.42 15.38
CA SER A 693 -12.65 20.83 16.71
C SER A 693 -14.09 20.33 16.92
N GLY A 694 -14.28 19.37 17.81
CA GLY A 694 -15.60 18.87 18.19
C GLY A 694 -15.65 18.40 19.64
N ARG A 695 -16.87 18.21 20.17
CA ARG A 695 -17.11 17.64 21.50
C ARG A 695 -18.30 16.69 21.44
N TYR A 696 -18.16 15.50 22.02
CA TYR A 696 -19.21 14.50 22.07
C TYR A 696 -19.58 14.17 23.52
N ASP A 697 -20.87 13.94 23.76
CA ASP A 697 -21.39 13.48 25.05
C ASP A 697 -22.74 12.79 24.83
N TYR A 698 -22.76 11.48 24.58
CA TYR A 698 -24.00 10.78 24.18
C TYR A 698 -24.04 9.33 24.67
N LEU A 699 -25.25 8.80 24.83
CA LEU A 699 -25.46 7.37 25.07
C LEU A 699 -25.38 6.59 23.75
N ASP A 700 -24.69 5.45 23.74
CA ASP A 700 -24.56 4.60 22.54
C ASP A 700 -25.91 4.40 21.87
N GLN A 701 -26.07 4.75 20.60
CA GLN A 701 -27.37 4.74 19.92
C GLN A 701 -28.05 3.37 19.94
N ASP A 702 -27.29 2.30 20.08
CA ASP A 702 -27.82 0.96 20.27
C ASP A 702 -28.07 0.69 21.78
N PRO A 703 -29.34 0.52 22.20
CA PRO A 703 -29.65 0.31 23.61
C PRO A 703 -29.09 -1.02 24.16
N ASP A 704 -28.71 -1.98 23.31
CA ASP A 704 -28.15 -3.27 23.74
C ASP A 704 -26.66 -3.17 24.10
N VAL A 705 -26.01 -2.04 23.82
CA VAL A 705 -24.61 -1.81 24.16
C VAL A 705 -24.53 -1.42 25.64
N ARG A 706 -24.08 -2.39 26.46
CA ARG A 706 -23.99 -2.28 27.91
C ARG A 706 -22.55 -2.30 28.41
N ASP A 707 -22.28 -1.58 29.48
CA ASP A 707 -21.05 -1.69 30.25
C ASP A 707 -21.04 -2.95 31.13
N ALA A 708 -19.95 -3.16 31.86
CA ALA A 708 -19.81 -4.30 32.79
C ALA A 708 -20.84 -4.30 33.95
N LYS A 709 -21.55 -3.19 34.17
CA LYS A 709 -22.61 -3.04 35.19
C LYS A 709 -24.01 -3.20 34.59
N GLY A 710 -24.13 -3.50 33.29
CA GLY A 710 -25.40 -3.63 32.59
C GLY A 710 -26.06 -2.30 32.23
N GLN A 711 -25.36 -1.16 32.35
CA GLN A 711 -25.86 0.16 31.99
C GLN A 711 -25.55 0.49 30.53
N ARG A 712 -26.39 1.30 29.88
CA ARG A 712 -26.10 1.76 28.50
C ARG A 712 -24.79 2.57 28.49
N VAL A 713 -23.88 2.24 27.59
CA VAL A 713 -22.59 2.93 27.50
C VAL A 713 -22.79 4.41 27.13
N ARG A 714 -22.05 5.30 27.79
CA ARG A 714 -21.99 6.74 27.48
C ARG A 714 -20.58 7.10 27.05
N TYR A 715 -20.46 7.83 25.93
CA TYR A 715 -19.20 8.34 25.43
C TYR A 715 -19.13 9.84 25.68
N THR A 716 -18.03 10.30 26.27
CA THR A 716 -17.78 11.72 26.52
C THR A 716 -16.33 12.08 26.19
N GLY A 717 -16.11 13.24 25.57
CA GLY A 717 -14.76 13.71 25.26
C GLY A 717 -14.71 14.85 24.26
N ASP A 718 -13.49 15.36 24.07
CA ASP A 718 -13.17 16.43 23.15
C ASP A 718 -12.28 15.92 22.01
N VAL A 719 -12.46 16.52 20.84
CA VAL A 719 -11.72 16.22 19.61
C VAL A 719 -11.08 17.52 19.16
N ALA A 720 -9.81 17.73 19.53
CA ALA A 720 -9.09 18.97 19.20
C ALA A 720 -8.94 19.16 17.68
N GLN A 721 -8.68 18.06 16.95
CA GLN A 721 -8.45 18.06 15.51
C GLN A 721 -9.22 16.92 14.84
N TYR A 722 -10.47 17.15 14.46
CA TYR A 722 -11.19 16.31 13.52
C TYR A 722 -10.81 16.70 12.09
N SER A 723 -10.32 15.73 11.32
CA SER A 723 -9.87 15.94 9.94
C SER A 723 -10.96 15.54 8.95
N VAL A 724 -11.53 16.53 8.25
CA VAL A 724 -12.29 16.33 7.01
C VAL A 724 -11.27 16.05 5.91
N PRO A 725 -11.28 14.85 5.30
CA PRO A 725 -10.27 14.49 4.30
C PRO A 725 -10.43 15.35 3.04
N SER A 726 -9.31 15.57 2.34
CA SER A 726 -9.34 16.11 0.99
C SER A 726 -10.06 15.15 0.03
N ALA A 727 -10.55 15.67 -1.10
CA ALA A 727 -11.21 14.85 -2.11
C ALA A 727 -10.28 13.74 -2.62
N MET A 728 -9.00 14.07 -2.84
CA MET A 728 -7.98 13.10 -3.23
C MET A 728 -7.66 12.08 -2.13
N ALA A 729 -7.86 12.42 -0.84
CA ALA A 729 -7.63 11.48 0.26
C ALA A 729 -8.74 10.42 0.42
N CYS A 730 -9.90 10.61 -0.23
CA CYS A 730 -11.00 9.65 -0.12
C CYS A 730 -10.57 8.25 -0.58
N VAL A 731 -9.81 8.16 -1.67
CA VAL A 731 -9.30 6.91 -2.25
C VAL A 731 -8.27 6.19 -1.39
N VAL A 732 -7.68 6.84 -0.37
CA VAL A 732 -6.77 6.13 0.55
C VAL A 732 -7.49 5.00 1.29
N CYS A 733 -8.79 5.17 1.58
CA CYS A 733 -9.62 4.10 2.16
C CYS A 733 -10.60 3.48 1.15
N HIS A 734 -10.90 4.20 0.07
CA HIS A 734 -11.92 3.83 -0.90
C HIS A 734 -11.34 3.33 -2.24
N GLY A 735 -10.03 3.33 -2.44
CA GLY A 735 -9.37 2.78 -3.62
C GLY A 735 -9.37 1.25 -3.56
N SER A 736 -9.67 0.60 -4.69
CA SER A 736 -9.65 -0.86 -4.78
C SER A 736 -9.39 -1.33 -6.20
N ASP A 737 -8.38 -2.18 -6.37
CA ASP A 737 -8.08 -2.81 -7.68
C ASP A 737 -9.06 -3.95 -7.98
N ARG A 738 -9.73 -4.46 -6.94
CA ARG A 738 -10.53 -5.69 -7.02
C ARG A 738 -12.04 -5.45 -6.99
N SER A 739 -12.47 -4.20 -6.82
CA SER A 739 -13.88 -3.81 -6.91
C SER A 739 -14.43 -3.86 -8.34
N GLY A 740 -13.55 -3.94 -9.36
CA GLY A 740 -13.93 -3.76 -10.76
C GLY A 740 -14.47 -2.35 -11.08
N GLU A 741 -14.30 -1.39 -10.18
CA GLU A 741 -14.81 -0.02 -10.26
C GLU A 741 -13.73 0.95 -9.78
N GLY A 742 -13.38 1.96 -10.58
CA GLY A 742 -12.32 2.91 -10.23
C GLY A 742 -12.73 3.94 -9.18
N GLY A 743 -11.75 4.63 -8.59
CA GLY A 743 -11.97 5.79 -7.72
C GLY A 743 -12.38 5.44 -6.28
N ALA A 744 -13.23 6.26 -5.68
CA ALA A 744 -13.62 6.18 -4.27
C ALA A 744 -14.81 5.22 -4.03
N VAL A 745 -14.60 3.91 -4.22
CA VAL A 745 -15.67 2.91 -4.12
C VAL A 745 -16.27 2.81 -2.72
N PRO A 746 -17.59 2.55 -2.56
CA PRO A 746 -18.20 2.42 -1.24
C PRO A 746 -17.60 1.26 -0.43
N ILE A 747 -17.40 1.46 0.88
CA ILE A 747 -16.84 0.43 1.79
C ILE A 747 -17.89 -0.20 2.73
N GLY A 748 -18.92 0.57 3.09
CA GLY A 748 -19.90 0.22 4.11
C GLY A 748 -21.13 -0.57 3.65
N PRO A 749 -21.78 -0.25 2.51
CA PRO A 749 -23.06 -0.87 2.10
C PRO A 749 -22.84 -2.29 1.52
N LYS A 750 -22.36 -3.18 2.37
CA LYS A 750 -22.20 -4.62 2.14
C LYS A 750 -23.44 -5.32 2.68
N ALA A 751 -23.90 -6.37 2.00
CA ALA A 751 -25.09 -7.12 2.41
C ALA A 751 -25.04 -7.52 3.90
N ARG A 752 -23.90 -8.04 4.36
CA ARG A 752 -23.68 -8.44 5.76
C ARG A 752 -23.82 -7.33 6.81
N PHE A 753 -23.50 -6.07 6.47
CA PHE A 753 -23.70 -4.93 7.36
C PHE A 753 -25.09 -4.31 7.24
N LEU A 754 -25.77 -4.53 6.12
CA LEU A 754 -27.13 -4.06 5.87
C LEU A 754 -28.21 -5.04 6.35
N ASN A 755 -27.86 -6.31 6.57
CA ASN A 755 -28.74 -7.37 7.06
C ASN A 755 -29.10 -7.19 8.55
N ARG A 756 -29.84 -6.13 8.83
CA ARG A 756 -30.36 -5.73 10.14
C ARG A 756 -31.68 -5.00 9.99
N LEU A 757 -32.41 -4.87 11.09
CA LEU A 757 -33.58 -4.00 11.16
C LEU A 757 -33.14 -2.53 11.23
N ASN A 758 -33.95 -1.64 10.67
CA ASN A 758 -33.73 -0.20 10.69
C ASN A 758 -34.98 0.54 11.21
N PRO A 759 -34.88 1.22 12.37
CA PRO A 759 -36.01 1.95 12.96
C PRO A 759 -36.60 3.04 12.08
N ARG A 760 -35.80 3.70 11.23
CA ARG A 760 -36.28 4.74 10.31
C ARG A 760 -37.05 4.19 9.11
N LEU A 761 -37.04 2.88 8.92
CA LEU A 761 -37.78 2.17 7.87
C LEU A 761 -38.90 1.31 8.48
N GLY A 762 -39.45 1.73 9.63
CA GLY A 762 -40.50 0.99 10.33
C GLY A 762 -40.02 -0.36 10.89
N ASN A 763 -38.74 -0.44 11.31
CA ASN A 763 -38.10 -1.66 11.80
C ASN A 763 -38.09 -2.82 10.79
N GLN A 764 -38.15 -2.54 9.49
CA GLN A 764 -37.95 -3.56 8.46
C GLN A 764 -36.47 -3.86 8.23
N ASN A 765 -36.16 -5.07 7.74
CA ASN A 765 -34.81 -5.38 7.26
C ASN A 765 -34.50 -4.53 6.02
N GLN A 766 -33.34 -3.89 6.01
CA GLN A 766 -33.00 -2.89 5.00
C GLN A 766 -32.89 -3.48 3.59
N LEU A 767 -32.36 -4.69 3.44
CA LEU A 767 -32.23 -5.35 2.13
C LEU A 767 -33.60 -5.76 1.58
N GLN A 768 -34.48 -6.26 2.46
CA GLN A 768 -35.86 -6.59 2.09
C GLN A 768 -36.64 -5.33 1.70
N TYR A 769 -36.46 -4.24 2.45
CA TYR A 769 -37.03 -2.93 2.11
C TYR A 769 -36.55 -2.47 0.72
N MET A 770 -35.24 -2.51 0.45
CA MET A 770 -34.70 -2.16 -0.86
C MET A 770 -35.32 -3.00 -1.98
N LYS A 771 -35.46 -4.32 -1.80
CA LYS A 771 -36.11 -5.20 -2.78
C LYS A 771 -37.57 -4.80 -3.02
N ALA A 772 -38.32 -4.53 -1.94
CA ALA A 772 -39.72 -4.13 -2.03
C ALA A 772 -39.92 -2.77 -2.74
N GLN A 773 -38.97 -1.85 -2.59
CA GLN A 773 -38.97 -0.55 -3.27
C GLN A 773 -38.38 -0.60 -4.69
N GLY A 774 -38.00 -1.79 -5.21
CA GLY A 774 -37.36 -1.93 -6.51
C GLY A 774 -35.93 -1.39 -6.59
N LEU A 775 -35.30 -1.11 -5.44
CA LEU A 775 -33.94 -0.58 -5.32
C LEU A 775 -32.87 -1.67 -5.29
N LEU A 776 -33.25 -2.93 -5.13
CA LEU A 776 -32.33 -4.08 -5.08
C LEU A 776 -32.88 -5.28 -5.85
N THR A 777 -32.06 -5.86 -6.72
CA THR A 777 -32.33 -7.10 -7.45
C THR A 777 -31.43 -8.24 -6.98
N GLY A 778 -31.83 -9.48 -7.21
CA GLY A 778 -31.01 -10.66 -6.92
C GLY A 778 -30.91 -11.06 -5.44
N LEU A 779 -31.59 -10.38 -4.52
CA LEU A 779 -31.60 -10.76 -3.10
C LEU A 779 -32.25 -12.16 -2.92
N PRO A 780 -31.55 -13.11 -2.25
CA PRO A 780 -32.08 -14.43 -1.96
C PRO A 780 -33.46 -14.39 -1.28
N THR A 781 -34.29 -15.40 -1.56
CA THR A 781 -35.63 -15.49 -0.95
C THR A 781 -35.57 -15.77 0.55
N SER A 782 -34.61 -16.60 0.99
CA SER A 782 -34.38 -16.87 2.41
C SER A 782 -33.30 -15.95 2.97
N MET A 783 -33.62 -15.19 4.00
CA MET A 783 -32.66 -14.33 4.70
C MET A 783 -31.61 -15.13 5.48
N ALA A 784 -31.84 -16.41 5.77
CA ALA A 784 -30.83 -17.29 6.36
C ALA A 784 -29.64 -17.54 5.43
N ALA A 785 -29.83 -17.37 4.11
CA ALA A 785 -28.76 -17.46 3.11
C ALA A 785 -28.01 -16.13 2.92
N VAL A 786 -28.50 -15.03 3.51
CA VAL A 786 -27.87 -13.71 3.41
C VAL A 786 -26.90 -13.55 4.57
N GLU A 787 -25.65 -13.22 4.27
CA GLU A 787 -24.62 -12.99 5.28
C GLU A 787 -25.05 -11.92 6.29
N ARG A 788 -24.52 -12.03 7.52
CA ARG A 788 -24.72 -11.05 8.59
C ARG A 788 -23.41 -10.89 9.35
N ALA A 789 -22.92 -9.67 9.46
CA ALA A 789 -21.82 -9.33 10.34
C ALA A 789 -22.38 -8.95 11.72
N PRO A 790 -21.85 -9.50 12.83
CA PRO A 790 -22.37 -9.18 14.15
C PRO A 790 -22.01 -7.76 14.60
N LYS A 791 -22.78 -7.21 15.52
CA LYS A 791 -22.45 -6.00 16.28
C LYS A 791 -21.25 -6.33 17.16
N TRP A 792 -20.14 -5.63 16.94
CA TRP A 792 -18.89 -5.96 17.65
C TRP A 792 -18.98 -5.76 19.17
N ASN A 793 -19.80 -4.81 19.63
CA ASN A 793 -19.95 -4.38 21.02
C ASN A 793 -21.19 -4.94 21.72
N VAL A 794 -21.88 -5.94 21.14
CA VAL A 794 -23.03 -6.61 21.77
C VAL A 794 -22.73 -8.10 21.94
N PRO A 795 -22.45 -8.59 23.16
CA PRO A 795 -22.18 -10.00 23.41
C PRO A 795 -23.30 -10.93 22.90
N GLY A 796 -22.91 -12.03 22.24
CA GLY A 796 -23.86 -13.02 21.70
C GLY A 796 -24.51 -12.63 20.37
N ASP A 797 -24.31 -11.42 19.86
CA ASP A 797 -24.88 -11.00 18.57
C ASP A 797 -24.32 -11.80 17.38
N SER A 798 -23.20 -12.50 17.55
CA SER A 798 -22.67 -13.47 16.58
C SER A 798 -23.56 -14.70 16.38
N GLY A 799 -24.51 -14.95 17.29
CA GLY A 799 -25.28 -16.19 17.36
C GLY A 799 -24.58 -17.31 18.14
N GLN A 800 -23.32 -17.10 18.55
CA GLN A 800 -22.62 -17.98 19.50
C GLN A 800 -22.99 -17.59 20.95
N PRO A 801 -22.85 -18.51 21.94
CA PRO A 801 -23.10 -18.16 23.33
C PRO A 801 -22.24 -16.96 23.77
N ALA A 802 -22.88 -15.96 24.38
CA ALA A 802 -22.24 -14.69 24.73
C ALA A 802 -20.97 -14.89 25.56
N GLY A 803 -19.88 -14.22 25.18
CA GLY A 803 -18.60 -14.26 25.90
C GLY A 803 -17.72 -15.49 25.63
N THR A 804 -18.18 -16.45 24.83
CA THR A 804 -17.31 -17.53 24.33
C THR A 804 -16.24 -16.99 23.39
N ALA A 805 -15.12 -17.70 23.26
CA ALA A 805 -14.05 -17.35 22.32
C ALA A 805 -14.56 -17.23 20.87
N ALA A 806 -15.51 -18.09 20.47
CA ALA A 806 -16.14 -18.03 19.15
C ALA A 806 -16.98 -16.75 18.96
N ASP A 807 -17.75 -16.34 19.96
CA ASP A 807 -18.52 -15.07 19.94
C ASP A 807 -17.58 -13.87 19.83
N ILE A 808 -16.56 -13.82 20.69
CA ILE A 808 -15.57 -12.75 20.73
C ILE A 808 -14.83 -12.65 19.38
N GLN A 809 -14.38 -13.77 18.83
CA GLN A 809 -13.69 -13.81 17.53
C GLN A 809 -14.57 -13.31 16.38
N ALA A 810 -15.83 -13.77 16.29
CA ALA A 810 -16.74 -13.31 15.24
C ALA A 810 -17.00 -11.79 15.32
N ARG A 811 -17.17 -11.26 16.53
CA ARG A 811 -17.36 -9.82 16.77
C ARG A 811 -16.10 -9.00 16.51
N ALA A 812 -14.92 -9.49 16.90
CA ALA A 812 -13.64 -8.85 16.61
C ALA A 812 -13.39 -8.74 15.10
N ARG A 813 -13.67 -9.80 14.34
CA ARG A 813 -13.55 -9.78 12.88
C ARG A 813 -14.53 -8.84 12.20
N SER A 814 -15.75 -8.70 12.73
CA SER A 814 -16.71 -7.67 12.28
C SER A 814 -16.18 -6.24 12.48
N TYR A 815 -15.57 -5.97 13.64
CA TYR A 815 -14.93 -4.69 13.91
C TYR A 815 -13.76 -4.42 12.94
N LEU A 816 -12.87 -5.40 12.78
CA LEU A 816 -11.71 -5.30 11.89
C LEU A 816 -12.14 -5.15 10.42
N GLU A 817 -13.22 -5.81 9.99
CA GLU A 817 -13.74 -5.62 8.64
C GLU A 817 -14.24 -4.18 8.41
N ALA A 818 -15.03 -3.65 9.35
CA ALA A 818 -15.60 -2.32 9.24
C ALA A 818 -14.55 -1.19 9.32
N ASN A 819 -13.43 -1.43 10.02
CA ASN A 819 -12.45 -0.38 10.34
C ASN A 819 -11.10 -0.53 9.62
N CYS A 820 -10.71 -1.74 9.22
CA CYS A 820 -9.34 -2.02 8.76
C CYS A 820 -9.30 -2.76 7.41
N ALA A 821 -10.25 -3.67 7.14
CA ALA A 821 -10.18 -4.54 5.97
C ALA A 821 -10.33 -3.83 4.62
N SER A 822 -10.88 -2.62 4.58
CA SER A 822 -10.92 -1.81 3.34
C SER A 822 -9.51 -1.45 2.84
N CYS A 823 -8.54 -1.29 3.75
CA CYS A 823 -7.12 -1.11 3.41
C CYS A 823 -6.37 -2.44 3.44
N HIS A 824 -6.61 -3.25 4.47
CA HIS A 824 -5.99 -4.56 4.71
C HIS A 824 -6.75 -5.67 3.99
N ASN A 825 -6.73 -5.57 2.66
CA ASN A 825 -7.12 -6.61 1.73
C ASN A 825 -6.19 -6.55 0.52
N PRO A 826 -6.13 -7.60 -0.31
CA PRO A 826 -5.20 -7.63 -1.44
C PRO A 826 -5.41 -6.52 -2.47
N GLY A 827 -6.63 -5.99 -2.61
CA GLY A 827 -6.93 -4.88 -3.50
C GLY A 827 -6.77 -3.51 -2.86
N GLY A 828 -6.53 -3.41 -1.55
CA GLY A 828 -6.48 -2.15 -0.80
C GLY A 828 -5.10 -1.50 -0.73
N GLU A 829 -5.05 -0.29 -0.18
CA GLU A 829 -3.83 0.51 -0.05
C GLU A 829 -2.73 -0.11 0.83
N ALA A 830 -3.08 -1.02 1.74
CA ALA A 830 -2.13 -1.71 2.62
C ALA A 830 -1.75 -3.11 2.12
N ALA A 831 -2.07 -3.46 0.87
CA ALA A 831 -1.85 -4.82 0.36
C ALA A 831 -0.37 -5.23 0.35
N ASN A 832 0.54 -4.28 0.11
CA ASN A 832 1.99 -4.51 0.17
C ASN A 832 2.49 -4.92 1.57
N SER A 833 1.68 -4.76 2.62
CA SER A 833 2.03 -5.25 3.97
C SER A 833 1.79 -6.75 4.14
N GLY A 834 1.03 -7.39 3.24
CA GLY A 834 0.62 -8.80 3.33
C GLY A 834 -0.35 -9.11 4.48
N LEU A 835 -0.94 -8.11 5.15
CA LEU A 835 -1.90 -8.28 6.24
C LEU A 835 -3.32 -8.10 5.71
N PHE A 836 -4.15 -9.15 5.82
CA PHE A 836 -5.52 -9.18 5.32
C PHE A 836 -6.53 -9.50 6.43
N LEU A 837 -7.49 -8.61 6.66
CA LEU A 837 -8.37 -8.62 7.85
C LEU A 837 -9.83 -8.96 7.50
N GLN A 838 -10.05 -9.99 6.69
CA GLN A 838 -11.37 -10.40 6.22
C GLN A 838 -12.28 -10.94 7.34
N LEU A 839 -13.60 -10.87 7.13
CA LEU A 839 -14.58 -11.30 8.13
C LEU A 839 -14.61 -12.82 8.34
N SER A 840 -14.59 -13.61 7.28
CA SER A 840 -14.72 -15.07 7.35
C SER A 840 -13.45 -15.81 6.92
N GLY A 841 -13.48 -17.15 7.07
CA GLY A 841 -12.35 -18.03 6.79
C GLY A 841 -11.42 -18.24 8.00
N PRO A 842 -10.50 -19.22 7.93
CA PRO A 842 -9.55 -19.51 9.00
C PRO A 842 -8.60 -18.32 9.22
N LEU A 843 -8.05 -18.21 10.44
CA LEU A 843 -6.95 -17.28 10.71
C LEU A 843 -5.65 -17.89 10.20
N THR A 844 -4.99 -17.23 9.26
CA THR A 844 -3.75 -17.68 8.62
C THR A 844 -2.61 -16.69 8.90
N GLN A 845 -1.42 -16.99 8.37
CA GLN A 845 -0.29 -16.05 8.41
C GLN A 845 -0.66 -14.72 7.73
N GLN A 846 -1.42 -14.76 6.62
CA GLN A 846 -1.93 -13.55 5.96
C GLN A 846 -2.97 -12.79 6.81
N SER A 847 -3.63 -13.45 7.76
CA SER A 847 -4.46 -12.77 8.77
C SER A 847 -3.63 -12.04 9.85
N GLY A 848 -2.30 -12.18 9.81
CA GLY A 848 -1.36 -11.58 10.75
C GLY A 848 -0.85 -12.51 11.84
N VAL A 849 -1.37 -13.74 11.94
CA VAL A 849 -0.97 -14.69 12.99
C VAL A 849 0.50 -15.05 12.84
N CYS A 850 1.31 -14.70 13.85
CA CYS A 850 2.76 -14.90 13.88
C CYS A 850 3.49 -14.38 12.61
N LYS A 851 2.89 -13.43 11.89
CA LYS A 851 3.47 -12.85 10.68
C LYS A 851 4.40 -11.70 11.04
N LYS A 852 5.61 -11.69 10.50
CA LYS A 852 6.53 -10.55 10.65
C LYS A 852 6.05 -9.34 9.83
N PRO A 853 6.26 -8.10 10.32
CA PRO A 853 5.90 -6.91 9.57
C PRO A 853 6.79 -6.77 8.33
N VAL A 854 6.18 -6.41 7.20
CA VAL A 854 6.89 -6.04 5.95
C VAL A 854 6.94 -4.52 5.85
N ALA A 855 5.77 -3.88 5.71
CA ALA A 855 5.64 -2.43 5.52
C ALA A 855 5.04 -1.70 6.74
N ALA A 856 5.36 -2.15 7.97
CA ALA A 856 4.80 -1.54 9.18
C ALA A 856 5.57 -0.30 9.64
N GLY A 857 6.83 -0.18 9.24
CA GLY A 857 7.64 0.98 9.58
C GLY A 857 7.78 1.18 11.09
N ARG A 858 7.78 2.46 11.50
CA ARG A 858 7.78 2.91 12.90
C ARG A 858 6.53 2.42 13.62
N GLY A 859 5.46 2.15 12.87
CA GLY A 859 4.24 1.54 13.35
C GLY A 859 4.41 0.14 13.94
N ALA A 860 5.55 -0.54 13.72
CA ALA A 860 5.85 -1.80 14.42
C ALA A 860 6.17 -1.60 15.91
N GLY A 861 6.68 -0.44 16.32
CA GLY A 861 7.01 -0.16 17.72
C GLY A 861 8.04 -1.12 18.34
N GLY A 862 8.91 -1.74 17.53
CA GLY A 862 9.86 -2.78 17.97
C GLY A 862 9.23 -4.17 18.19
N ILE A 863 7.92 -4.31 18.00
CA ILE A 863 7.20 -5.58 18.10
C ILE A 863 7.45 -6.41 16.84
N GLN A 864 7.60 -7.74 17.02
CA GLN A 864 8.08 -8.63 15.95
C GLN A 864 6.97 -9.21 15.07
N HIS A 865 5.72 -9.20 15.51
CA HIS A 865 4.62 -9.89 14.81
C HIS A 865 3.34 -9.06 14.76
N ASP A 866 2.60 -9.20 13.66
CA ASP A 866 1.30 -8.53 13.44
C ASP A 866 0.28 -8.91 14.53
N LEU A 867 0.15 -10.21 14.81
CA LEU A 867 -0.67 -10.81 15.87
C LEU A 867 0.06 -11.98 16.55
N VAL A 868 0.04 -12.04 17.88
CA VAL A 868 0.56 -13.15 18.68
C VAL A 868 -0.57 -13.73 19.53
N PRO A 869 -1.04 -14.96 19.24
CA PRO A 869 -2.09 -15.60 20.03
C PRO A 869 -1.77 -15.65 21.53
N GLY A 870 -2.72 -15.18 22.34
CA GLY A 870 -2.59 -15.12 23.80
C GLY A 870 -1.78 -13.94 24.34
N LYS A 871 -1.07 -13.17 23.50
CA LYS A 871 -0.15 -12.08 23.93
C LYS A 871 -0.46 -10.74 23.24
N PRO A 872 -1.48 -10.00 23.69
CA PRO A 872 -1.86 -8.72 23.10
C PRO A 872 -0.73 -7.68 23.08
N GLU A 873 0.11 -7.65 24.11
CA GLU A 873 1.26 -6.75 24.25
C GLU A 873 2.39 -7.04 23.23
N ALA A 874 2.41 -8.25 22.67
CA ALA A 874 3.36 -8.67 21.65
C ALA A 874 2.79 -8.56 20.22
N SER A 875 1.66 -7.85 20.03
CA SER A 875 0.95 -7.75 18.75
C SER A 875 0.94 -6.33 18.18
N ILE A 876 1.53 -6.13 16.99
CA ILE A 876 1.59 -4.81 16.32
C ILE A 876 0.19 -4.24 16.06
N LEU A 877 -0.79 -5.08 15.68
CA LEU A 877 -2.15 -4.61 15.39
C LEU A 877 -2.74 -3.81 16.56
N LEU A 878 -2.64 -4.35 17.78
CA LEU A 878 -3.17 -3.70 18.98
C LEU A 878 -2.39 -2.43 19.33
N TYR A 879 -1.05 -2.47 19.24
CA TYR A 879 -0.18 -1.31 19.47
C TYR A 879 -0.59 -0.12 18.57
N ARG A 880 -0.78 -0.37 17.27
CA ARG A 880 -1.18 0.68 16.31
C ARG A 880 -2.60 1.17 16.52
N MET A 881 -3.51 0.29 16.93
CA MET A 881 -4.88 0.68 17.30
C MET A 881 -4.90 1.56 18.56
N ALA A 882 -4.01 1.32 19.51
CA ALA A 882 -3.91 2.08 20.76
C ALA A 882 -3.24 3.45 20.60
N SER A 883 -2.36 3.63 19.61
CA SER A 883 -1.64 4.88 19.39
C SER A 883 -2.49 5.98 18.73
N SER A 884 -2.29 7.24 19.09
CA SER A 884 -2.78 8.43 18.36
C SER A 884 -1.69 9.13 17.55
N GLU A 885 -0.46 8.64 17.61
CA GLU A 885 0.71 9.25 17.01
C GLU A 885 0.72 9.12 15.48
N ASN A 886 1.10 10.21 14.79
CA ASN A 886 1.24 10.22 13.33
C ASN A 886 2.33 9.21 12.89
N GLY A 887 2.07 8.47 11.81
CA GLY A 887 2.97 7.40 11.34
C GLY A 887 2.79 6.06 12.08
N VAL A 888 2.28 6.05 13.32
CA VAL A 888 2.02 4.82 14.09
C VAL A 888 0.54 4.43 14.05
N ARG A 889 -0.35 5.40 14.29
CA ARG A 889 -1.78 5.17 14.48
C ARG A 889 -2.42 4.44 13.29
N MET A 890 -3.30 3.49 13.60
CA MET A 890 -4.19 2.87 12.62
C MET A 890 -5.66 2.98 13.03
N PRO A 891 -6.59 3.27 12.10
CA PRO A 891 -6.34 3.71 10.72
C PRO A 891 -5.59 5.06 10.67
N THR A 892 -4.82 5.30 9.60
CA THR A 892 -3.99 6.52 9.45
C THR A 892 -4.82 7.79 9.23
N LEU A 893 -6.01 7.62 8.64
CA LEU A 893 -6.98 8.67 8.33
C LEU A 893 -8.33 8.41 9.02
N GLY A 894 -9.10 9.46 9.21
CA GLY A 894 -10.44 9.39 9.78
C GLY A 894 -10.48 9.32 11.32
N ARG A 895 -9.33 9.22 12.00
CA ARG A 895 -9.27 9.41 13.45
C ARG A 895 -8.02 10.17 13.91
N THR A 896 -8.16 10.83 15.04
CA THR A 896 -7.07 11.52 15.77
C THR A 896 -7.06 11.17 17.27
N ILE A 897 -8.10 10.50 17.77
CA ILE A 897 -8.16 9.94 19.12
C ILE A 897 -8.21 8.41 19.06
N GLN A 898 -7.89 7.75 20.18
CA GLN A 898 -8.00 6.31 20.35
C GLN A 898 -9.48 5.88 20.45
N HIS A 899 -9.83 4.74 19.86
CA HIS A 899 -11.12 4.07 20.13
C HIS A 899 -10.93 3.10 21.30
N ALA A 900 -11.00 3.61 22.53
CA ALA A 900 -10.56 2.90 23.73
C ALA A 900 -11.31 1.59 23.95
N GLU A 901 -12.61 1.57 23.68
CA GLU A 901 -13.50 0.42 23.84
C GLU A 901 -13.11 -0.71 22.89
N ALA A 902 -12.83 -0.36 21.63
CA ALA A 902 -12.37 -1.35 20.65
C ALA A 902 -10.95 -1.86 20.94
N VAL A 903 -10.06 -1.02 21.48
CA VAL A 903 -8.72 -1.46 21.89
C VAL A 903 -8.83 -2.48 23.03
N THR A 904 -9.66 -2.22 24.04
CA THR A 904 -9.93 -3.17 25.12
C THR A 904 -10.50 -4.47 24.56
N PHE A 905 -11.50 -4.39 23.67
CA PHE A 905 -12.13 -5.57 23.09
C PHE A 905 -11.21 -6.39 22.18
N ILE A 906 -10.39 -5.75 21.34
CA ILE A 906 -9.40 -6.45 20.51
C ILE A 906 -8.30 -7.07 21.38
N SER A 907 -7.91 -6.45 22.49
CA SER A 907 -7.01 -7.07 23.47
C SER A 907 -7.61 -8.33 24.07
N GLU A 908 -8.90 -8.32 24.43
CA GLU A 908 -9.61 -9.51 24.90
C GLU A 908 -9.66 -10.60 23.84
N TRP A 909 -9.96 -10.25 22.59
CA TRP A 909 -9.96 -11.20 21.49
C TRP A 909 -8.59 -11.85 21.32
N ILE A 910 -7.48 -11.10 21.31
CA ILE A 910 -6.13 -11.69 21.14
C ILE A 910 -5.82 -12.69 22.28
N LYS A 911 -6.29 -12.45 23.51
CA LYS A 911 -6.12 -13.39 24.63
C LYS A 911 -6.81 -14.74 24.40
N VAL A 912 -7.96 -14.74 23.72
CA VAL A 912 -8.81 -15.94 23.54
C VAL A 912 -8.92 -16.37 22.08
N MET A 913 -8.08 -15.83 21.19
CA MET A 913 -8.22 -16.05 19.75
C MET A 913 -8.02 -17.53 19.40
N GLN A 914 -8.86 -18.03 18.51
CA GLN A 914 -8.84 -19.42 18.07
C GLN A 914 -8.21 -19.50 16.67
N VAL A 915 -7.02 -20.11 16.62
CA VAL A 915 -6.28 -20.40 15.38
C VAL A 915 -6.32 -21.90 15.14
N ASP A 916 -6.89 -22.31 14.01
CA ASP A 916 -7.07 -23.74 13.68
C ASP A 916 -5.72 -24.45 13.44
N ASP A 917 -4.76 -23.73 12.84
CA ASP A 917 -3.39 -24.22 12.63
C ASP A 917 -2.53 -24.00 13.89
N THR A 918 -2.38 -25.06 14.67
CA THR A 918 -1.60 -25.04 15.91
C THR A 918 -0.10 -24.81 15.69
N ALA A 919 0.44 -25.29 14.56
CA ALA A 919 1.86 -25.08 14.23
C ALA A 919 2.12 -23.60 13.90
N LEU A 920 1.23 -22.97 13.13
CA LEU A 920 1.26 -21.54 12.89
C LEU A 920 1.14 -20.76 14.21
N ALA A 921 0.17 -21.09 15.07
CA ALA A 921 -0.04 -20.41 16.34
C ALA A 921 1.17 -20.46 17.29
N GLN A 922 2.00 -21.51 17.17
CA GLN A 922 3.22 -21.69 17.96
C GLN A 922 4.47 -21.10 17.30
N SER A 923 4.41 -20.71 16.02
CA SER A 923 5.60 -20.29 15.25
C SER A 923 6.25 -18.99 15.73
N CYS A 924 5.54 -18.16 16.50
CA CYS A 924 6.05 -16.94 17.13
C CYS A 924 6.48 -17.11 18.60
N GLN A 925 6.48 -18.34 19.12
CA GLN A 925 7.10 -18.71 20.40
C GLN A 925 8.55 -19.13 20.17
#